data_AF-A0A7R9EJP0-F1
#
_entry.id   AF-A0A7R9EJP0-F1
#
_cell.length_a   1.000
_cell.length_b   1.000
_cell.length_c   1.000
_cell.angle_alpha   90.00
_cell.angle_beta   90.00
_cell.angle_gamma   90.00
#
_symmetry.space_group_name_H-M   'P 1'
#
loop_
_entity.id
_entity.type
_entity.pdbx_description
1 polymer ?
#
loop_
_entity_poly.entity_id
_entity_poly.type
_entity_poly.pdbx_seq_one_letter_code
_entity_poly.pdbx_strand_id
1 'polypeptide(L)'
;MSWNVDDIVEDALTSSSRAVQFDKDGKQEVAAFYYREAAKFLELAVNSAGDGVNKEPWRNKAEEYKERAKELDQIVAKERALAHTEQSTSQKQLQQCHFLFLQALDADESGNKDEAVDLYFQAIQLGLTAKKTTSDVELEEKLTNLARKALERAEELKGISAPEGKPQPGRVSVQPRLPALDENQSTPSVVRSSSEYHLLSVLTALPQLAQASRPPLHRGSSAHLKVTGQANYTEEEKRVLLQTSRINNIEYLPFMSVDLDERFQYTLLFTDRDGLLALSPKQHKNFSKWTRPSDFCPEPKMVVGQHVDCFSIKQTIVSDCSFVASLAVSALYERRFGRRLVTSIIYPRNSHKEPIYNPFGKFQLGSHVGHDMMCSKYMVKLHINGVPRKIIIDDQLPLGRHGELLCSYSSNKNELWISLLEKAYMKVMGGYDFPGSNSNIDLHALTGWIPERVAIRSNEPHFNADALFDKLLTRLEKGDVLVTAATGELSDAEADRTGLVATHAYAVLDVRREQGLRLFKLKNPWSHLRWRGNYSELDKHHWTPQLQRLLNFDPNSAAMFDNGVFWIDYDSILKFFDVFYLNWNPKLFNYTFCLHQSWKTGLGPIKDAYNIGENPQFFLQVDQEGSGAVWILLTRHITQIEDFKENREYITVLVYRNNGKRVFYP
;
A
#
# COMPACT_ATOMS: atom_id res chain seq x y z
N MET A 1 -17.03 3.80 -26.40
CA MET A 1 -16.75 4.71 -25.28
C MET A 1 -17.00 6.13 -25.75
N SER A 2 -17.77 6.93 -25.02
CA SER A 2 -17.85 8.38 -25.19
C SER A 2 -17.20 8.97 -23.96
N TRP A 3 -15.95 9.42 -24.07
CA TRP A 3 -15.30 10.21 -23.03
C TRP A 3 -16.07 11.53 -22.88
N ASN A 4 -16.21 12.04 -21.65
CA ASN A 4 -16.81 13.35 -21.44
C ASN A 4 -15.87 14.41 -22.03
N VAL A 5 -16.36 15.20 -22.98
CA VAL A 5 -15.57 16.20 -23.70
C VAL A 5 -15.05 17.27 -22.74
N ASP A 6 -15.83 17.61 -21.70
CA ASP A 6 -15.45 18.62 -20.72
C ASP A 6 -14.22 18.19 -19.90
N ASP A 7 -14.16 16.91 -19.49
CA ASP A 7 -13.03 16.35 -18.75
C ASP A 7 -11.76 16.33 -19.62
N ILE A 8 -11.90 15.99 -20.91
CA ILE A 8 -10.78 16.00 -21.86
C ILE A 8 -10.24 17.43 -22.06
N VAL A 9 -11.12 18.43 -22.10
CA VAL A 9 -10.72 19.84 -22.22
C VAL A 9 -10.05 20.32 -20.93
N GLU A 10 -10.48 19.88 -19.76
CA GLU A 10 -9.80 20.19 -18.49
C GLU A 10 -8.40 19.56 -18.39
N ASP A 11 -8.23 18.33 -18.90
CA ASP A 11 -6.92 17.68 -19.02
C ASP A 11 -6.00 18.42 -20.01
N ALA A 12 -6.55 18.93 -21.11
CA ALA A 12 -5.83 19.80 -22.03
C ALA A 12 -5.39 21.11 -21.37
N LEU A 13 -6.25 21.72 -20.53
CA LEU A 13 -5.94 22.94 -19.78
C LEU A 13 -4.88 22.70 -18.70
N THR A 14 -4.97 21.60 -17.98
CA THR A 14 -3.99 21.21 -16.95
C THR A 14 -2.63 20.94 -17.59
N SER A 15 -2.61 20.19 -18.68
CA SER A 15 -1.38 19.87 -19.43
C SER A 15 -0.77 21.12 -20.04
N SER A 16 -1.56 22.01 -20.65
CA SER A 16 -1.05 23.27 -21.21
C SER A 16 -0.56 24.25 -20.15
N SER A 17 -1.22 24.34 -18.99
CA SER A 17 -0.77 25.16 -17.87
C SER A 17 0.60 24.69 -17.33
N ARG A 18 0.78 23.36 -17.22
CA ARG A 18 2.08 22.77 -16.87
C ARG A 18 3.12 23.01 -17.96
N ALA A 19 2.74 22.86 -19.23
CA ALA A 19 3.63 23.10 -20.37
C ALA A 19 4.18 24.53 -20.34
N VAL A 20 3.31 25.53 -20.17
CA VAL A 20 3.69 26.95 -20.08
C VAL A 20 4.57 27.22 -18.87
N GLN A 21 4.27 26.60 -17.71
CA GLN A 21 5.10 26.75 -16.51
C GLN A 21 6.51 26.19 -16.75
N PHE A 22 6.62 24.99 -17.31
CA PHE A 22 7.92 24.39 -17.60
C PHE A 22 8.68 25.10 -18.72
N ASP A 23 7.98 25.68 -19.70
CA ASP A 23 8.55 26.52 -20.76
C ASP A 23 9.17 27.79 -20.15
N LYS A 24 8.45 28.45 -19.23
CA LYS A 24 8.95 29.61 -18.46
C LYS A 24 10.12 29.27 -17.54
N ASP A 25 10.08 28.09 -16.92
CA ASP A 25 11.12 27.61 -16.01
C ASP A 25 12.37 27.08 -16.74
N GLY A 26 12.42 27.19 -18.09
CA GLY A 26 13.55 26.75 -18.90
C GLY A 26 13.69 25.23 -19.01
N LYS A 27 12.69 24.45 -18.57
CA LYS A 27 12.68 22.98 -18.64
C LYS A 27 12.08 22.52 -19.97
N GLN A 28 12.79 22.83 -21.05
CA GLN A 28 12.30 22.71 -22.43
C GLN A 28 11.83 21.30 -22.81
N GLU A 29 12.53 20.25 -22.39
CA GLU A 29 12.14 18.85 -22.68
C GLU A 29 10.83 18.44 -22.00
N VAL A 30 10.65 18.88 -20.75
CA VAL A 30 9.43 18.63 -19.96
C VAL A 30 8.28 19.46 -20.52
N ALA A 31 8.55 20.71 -20.92
CA ALA A 31 7.58 21.58 -21.56
C ALA A 31 7.08 20.99 -22.90
N ALA A 32 7.99 20.49 -23.75
CA ALA A 32 7.64 19.86 -25.02
C ALA A 32 6.74 18.64 -24.84
N PHE A 33 7.01 17.81 -23.82
CA PHE A 33 6.14 16.69 -23.45
C PHE A 33 4.73 17.14 -23.10
N TYR A 34 4.59 18.14 -22.21
CA TYR A 34 3.27 18.61 -21.78
C TYR A 34 2.51 19.37 -22.87
N TYR A 35 3.21 20.07 -23.79
CA TYR A 35 2.57 20.63 -24.98
C TYR A 35 2.04 19.54 -25.92
N ARG A 36 2.78 18.43 -26.11
CA ARG A 36 2.31 17.27 -26.89
C ARG A 36 1.09 16.60 -26.25
N GLU A 37 1.09 16.43 -24.93
CA GLU A 37 -0.07 15.89 -24.20
C GLU A 37 -1.28 16.83 -24.31
N ALA A 38 -1.09 18.14 -24.12
CA ALA A 38 -2.16 19.12 -24.30
C ALA A 38 -2.74 19.10 -25.71
N ALA A 39 -1.90 18.98 -26.75
CA ALA A 39 -2.36 18.85 -28.12
C ALA A 39 -3.18 17.56 -28.35
N LYS A 40 -2.73 16.42 -27.82
CA LYS A 40 -3.45 15.14 -27.92
C LYS A 40 -4.82 15.19 -27.24
N PHE A 41 -4.92 15.81 -26.06
CA PHE A 41 -6.20 15.98 -25.38
C PHE A 41 -7.14 16.86 -26.21
N LEU A 42 -6.67 17.96 -26.80
CA LEU A 42 -7.49 18.79 -27.69
C LEU A 42 -7.95 18.04 -28.95
N GLU A 43 -7.11 17.19 -29.55
CA GLU A 43 -7.51 16.34 -30.67
C GLU A 43 -8.56 15.29 -30.27
N LEU A 44 -8.40 14.71 -29.07
CA LEU A 44 -9.35 13.77 -28.50
C LEU A 44 -10.70 14.47 -28.23
N ALA A 45 -10.70 15.72 -27.76
CA ALA A 45 -11.90 16.53 -27.56
C ALA A 45 -12.60 16.83 -28.90
N VAL A 46 -11.84 17.16 -29.95
CA VAL A 46 -12.37 17.39 -31.30
C VAL A 46 -13.05 16.15 -31.89
N ASN A 47 -12.46 14.97 -31.66
CA ASN A 47 -12.98 13.70 -32.14
C ASN A 47 -14.19 13.21 -31.31
N SER A 48 -14.28 13.62 -30.05
CA SER A 48 -15.35 13.19 -29.13
C SER A 48 -16.53 14.17 -29.07
N ALA A 49 -16.36 15.42 -29.52
CA ALA A 49 -17.43 16.41 -29.53
C ALA A 49 -18.47 16.16 -30.64
N GLY A 50 -19.75 16.40 -30.31
CA GLY A 50 -20.85 16.32 -31.27
C GLY A 50 -20.78 17.40 -32.36
N ASP A 51 -21.52 17.20 -33.46
CA ASP A 51 -21.47 18.05 -34.67
C ASP A 51 -21.95 19.50 -34.45
N GLY A 52 -22.56 19.82 -33.30
CA GLY A 52 -22.99 21.16 -32.92
C GLY A 52 -21.97 22.00 -32.12
N VAL A 53 -20.81 21.44 -31.75
CA VAL A 53 -19.78 22.15 -30.99
C VAL A 53 -18.78 22.80 -31.95
N ASN A 54 -18.42 24.07 -31.72
CA ASN A 54 -17.37 24.72 -32.51
C ASN A 54 -15.99 24.11 -32.18
N LYS A 55 -15.49 23.25 -33.08
CA LYS A 55 -14.22 22.51 -32.93
C LYS A 55 -12.98 23.29 -33.39
N GLU A 56 -13.15 24.43 -34.08
CA GLU A 56 -12.03 25.20 -34.61
C GLU A 56 -11.04 25.70 -33.54
N PRO A 57 -11.46 26.23 -32.38
CA PRO A 57 -10.53 26.72 -31.36
C PRO A 57 -9.60 25.62 -30.85
N TRP A 58 -10.12 24.41 -30.69
CA TRP A 58 -9.35 23.27 -30.20
C TRP A 58 -8.37 22.75 -31.26
N ARG A 59 -8.77 22.71 -32.54
CA ARG A 59 -7.83 22.37 -33.63
C ARG A 59 -6.69 23.38 -33.73
N ASN A 60 -7.02 24.67 -33.71
CA ASN A 60 -6.01 25.73 -33.82
C ASN A 60 -5.03 25.68 -32.64
N LYS A 61 -5.54 25.48 -31.41
CA LYS A 61 -4.70 25.40 -30.22
C LYS A 61 -3.87 24.11 -30.15
N ALA A 62 -4.41 23.00 -30.66
CA ALA A 62 -3.65 21.75 -30.76
C ALA A 62 -2.45 21.89 -31.72
N GLU A 63 -2.65 22.53 -32.88
CA GLU A 63 -1.56 22.81 -33.82
C GLU A 63 -0.54 23.80 -33.23
N GLU A 64 -0.98 24.85 -32.54
CA GLU A 64 -0.08 25.77 -31.83
C GLU A 64 0.82 25.04 -30.81
N TYR A 65 0.24 24.14 -30.01
CA TYR A 65 1.01 23.35 -29.04
C TYR A 65 1.95 22.35 -29.70
N LYS A 66 1.58 21.75 -30.83
CA LYS A 66 2.47 20.87 -31.61
C LYS A 66 3.66 21.65 -32.17
N GLU A 67 3.43 22.83 -32.74
CA GLU A 67 4.50 23.68 -33.27
C GLU A 67 5.43 24.16 -32.14
N ARG A 68 4.89 24.59 -31.01
CA ARG A 68 5.70 24.96 -29.85
C ARG A 68 6.53 23.78 -29.31
N ALA A 69 5.95 22.58 -29.28
CA ALA A 69 6.69 21.38 -28.90
C ALA A 69 7.83 21.06 -29.87
N LYS A 70 7.60 21.21 -31.19
CA LYS A 70 8.67 21.03 -32.20
C LYS A 70 9.78 22.06 -32.04
N GLU A 71 9.45 23.32 -31.78
CA GLU A 71 10.45 24.36 -31.51
C GLU A 71 11.29 24.00 -30.28
N LEU A 72 10.64 23.59 -29.18
CA LEU A 72 11.34 23.16 -27.97
C LEU A 72 12.20 21.92 -28.21
N ASP A 73 11.72 20.95 -28.98
CA ASP A 73 12.50 19.77 -29.36
C ASP A 73 13.73 20.17 -30.21
N GLN A 74 13.62 21.18 -31.08
CA GLN A 74 14.77 21.73 -31.82
C GLN A 74 15.76 22.48 -30.92
N ILE A 75 15.28 23.23 -29.93
CA ILE A 75 16.14 23.90 -28.96
C ILE A 75 16.85 22.87 -28.09
N VAL A 76 16.15 21.85 -27.59
CA VAL A 76 16.74 20.71 -26.85
C VAL A 76 17.72 19.94 -27.73
N ALA A 77 17.42 19.73 -29.01
CA ALA A 77 18.36 19.08 -29.92
C ALA A 77 19.63 19.92 -30.16
N LYS A 78 19.49 21.25 -30.25
CA LYS A 78 20.60 22.19 -30.37
C LYS A 78 21.41 22.30 -29.08
N GLU A 79 20.75 22.33 -27.93
CA GLU A 79 21.36 22.28 -26.59
C GLU A 79 22.04 20.93 -26.35
N ARG A 80 21.48 19.82 -26.81
CA ARG A 80 22.11 18.49 -26.77
C ARG A 80 23.29 18.38 -27.74
N ALA A 81 23.23 19.03 -28.91
CA ALA A 81 24.37 19.11 -29.83
C ALA A 81 25.51 19.98 -29.26
N LEU A 82 25.18 21.07 -28.56
CA LEU A 82 26.14 21.91 -27.82
C LEU A 82 26.69 21.18 -26.58
N ALA A 83 25.83 20.51 -25.80
CA ALA A 83 26.19 19.71 -24.63
C ALA A 83 26.97 18.44 -24.98
N HIS A 84 26.83 17.91 -26.20
CA HIS A 84 27.67 16.82 -26.71
C HIS A 84 29.12 17.22 -26.93
N THR A 85 29.42 18.52 -26.88
CA THR A 85 30.79 19.04 -26.99
C THR A 85 31.37 19.42 -25.60
N GLU A 86 30.55 19.52 -24.54
CA GLU A 86 31.00 19.96 -23.20
C GLU A 86 30.29 19.30 -21.98
N GLN A 87 29.72 18.09 -22.09
CA GLN A 87 29.37 17.26 -20.92
C GLN A 87 30.49 16.27 -20.61
N SER A 88 31.21 16.49 -19.50
CA SER A 88 32.35 15.68 -19.12
C SER A 88 31.96 14.20 -18.98
N THR A 89 32.68 13.34 -19.70
CA THR A 89 32.63 11.88 -19.63
C THR A 89 32.60 11.36 -18.18
N SER A 90 33.18 12.13 -17.27
CA SER A 90 33.24 11.94 -15.82
C SER A 90 31.88 11.86 -15.11
N GLN A 91 30.88 12.67 -15.47
CA GLN A 91 29.56 12.62 -14.79
C GLN A 91 28.75 11.38 -15.17
N LYS A 92 28.85 10.93 -16.43
CA LYS A 92 28.24 9.66 -16.88
C LYS A 92 28.87 8.47 -16.18
N GLN A 93 30.18 8.51 -15.96
CA GLN A 93 30.89 7.47 -15.22
C GLN A 93 30.50 7.41 -13.73
N LEU A 94 30.20 8.54 -13.09
CA LEU A 94 29.67 8.56 -11.71
C LEU A 94 28.29 7.91 -11.62
N GLN A 95 27.39 8.23 -12.56
CA GLN A 95 26.05 7.63 -12.57
C GLN A 95 26.10 6.12 -12.81
N GLN A 96 26.97 5.66 -13.71
CA GLN A 96 27.20 4.24 -13.96
C GLN A 96 27.82 3.53 -12.75
N CYS A 97 28.77 4.17 -12.07
CA CYS A 97 29.39 3.65 -10.85
C CYS A 97 28.37 3.52 -9.70
N HIS A 98 27.49 4.51 -9.55
CA HIS A 98 26.39 4.46 -8.57
C HIS A 98 25.35 3.39 -8.90
N PHE A 99 25.05 3.18 -10.18
CA PHE A 99 24.13 2.14 -10.62
C PHE A 99 24.65 0.74 -10.31
N LEU A 100 25.92 0.45 -10.64
CA LEU A 100 26.56 -0.84 -10.32
C LEU A 100 26.61 -1.10 -8.81
N PHE A 101 26.82 -0.06 -8.01
CA PHE A 101 26.80 -0.17 -6.55
C PHE A 101 25.41 -0.54 -5.99
N LEU A 102 24.34 -0.01 -6.57
CA LEU A 102 22.97 -0.38 -6.19
C LEU A 102 22.65 -1.82 -6.58
N GLN A 103 23.05 -2.26 -7.78
CA GLN A 103 22.87 -3.65 -8.19
C GLN A 103 23.66 -4.63 -7.30
N ALA A 104 24.87 -4.24 -6.87
CA ALA A 104 25.66 -5.02 -5.93
C ALA A 104 24.97 -5.16 -4.56
N LEU A 105 24.34 -4.08 -4.08
CA LEU A 105 23.53 -4.11 -2.86
C LEU A 105 22.32 -5.03 -3.01
N ASP A 106 21.60 -4.96 -4.13
CA ASP A 106 20.45 -5.83 -4.36
C ASP A 106 20.86 -7.31 -4.41
N ALA A 107 21.99 -7.62 -5.05
CA ALA A 107 22.53 -8.99 -5.10
C ALA A 107 23.01 -9.49 -3.72
N ASP A 108 23.62 -8.61 -2.92
CA ASP A 108 24.03 -8.89 -1.54
C ASP A 108 22.81 -9.16 -0.65
N GLU A 109 21.79 -8.31 -0.74
CA GLU A 109 20.53 -8.44 -0.02
C GLU A 109 19.74 -9.71 -0.44
N SER A 110 19.89 -10.14 -1.69
CA SER A 110 19.30 -11.39 -2.20
C SER A 110 20.09 -12.64 -1.81
N GLY A 111 21.23 -12.49 -1.13
CA GLY A 111 22.06 -13.60 -0.69
C GLY A 111 23.02 -14.15 -1.76
N ASN A 112 23.06 -13.56 -2.95
CA ASN A 112 23.95 -13.93 -4.06
C ASN A 112 25.33 -13.32 -3.87
N LYS A 113 26.10 -13.86 -2.91
CA LYS A 113 27.39 -13.28 -2.48
C LYS A 113 28.43 -13.18 -3.60
N ASP A 114 28.51 -14.15 -4.49
CA ASP A 114 29.50 -14.16 -5.57
C ASP A 114 29.21 -13.06 -6.59
N GLU A 115 27.94 -12.91 -6.99
CA GLU A 115 27.49 -11.85 -7.90
C GLU A 115 27.61 -10.46 -7.25
N ALA A 116 27.26 -10.33 -5.97
CA ALA A 116 27.40 -9.09 -5.22
C ALA A 116 28.85 -8.61 -5.17
N VAL A 117 29.79 -9.51 -4.88
CA VAL A 117 31.23 -9.22 -4.87
C VAL A 117 31.70 -8.79 -6.25
N ASP A 118 31.28 -9.47 -7.32
CA ASP A 118 31.67 -9.13 -8.69
C ASP A 118 31.13 -7.74 -9.11
N LEU A 119 29.89 -7.42 -8.74
CA LEU A 119 29.28 -6.12 -9.00
C LEU A 119 29.93 -5.00 -8.17
N TYR A 120 30.25 -5.25 -6.89
CA TYR A 120 31.02 -4.30 -6.08
C TYR A 120 32.41 -4.07 -6.69
N PHE A 121 33.07 -5.13 -7.18
CA PHE A 121 34.37 -5.01 -7.82
C PHE A 121 34.29 -4.20 -9.12
N GLN A 122 33.26 -4.40 -9.95
CA GLN A 122 33.02 -3.60 -11.15
C GLN A 122 32.77 -2.12 -10.81
N ALA A 123 31.99 -1.83 -9.76
CA ALA A 123 31.76 -0.47 -9.28
C ALA A 123 33.07 0.20 -8.84
N ILE A 124 33.95 -0.51 -8.12
CA ILE A 124 35.27 -0.02 -7.69
C ILE A 124 36.18 0.26 -8.90
N GLN A 125 36.29 -0.67 -9.84
CA GLN A 125 37.13 -0.51 -11.03
C GLN A 125 36.68 0.67 -11.89
N LEU A 126 35.37 0.81 -12.09
CA LEU A 126 34.81 1.94 -12.83
C LEU A 126 35.03 3.26 -12.08
N GLY A 127 34.85 3.26 -10.76
CA GLY A 127 35.10 4.43 -9.91
C GLY A 127 36.56 4.89 -9.92
N LEU A 128 37.52 3.97 -9.85
CA LEU A 128 38.95 4.27 -9.93
C LEU A 128 39.38 4.73 -11.33
N THR A 129 38.76 4.21 -12.39
CA THR A 129 39.04 4.63 -13.77
C THR A 129 38.49 6.02 -14.03
N ALA A 130 37.28 6.31 -13.55
CA ALA A 130 36.64 7.62 -13.62
C ALA A 130 37.39 8.69 -12.79
N LYS A 131 37.97 8.27 -11.66
CA LYS A 131 38.84 9.10 -10.83
C LYS A 131 40.08 9.58 -11.59
N LYS A 132 40.76 8.69 -12.33
CA LYS A 132 41.97 9.03 -13.11
C LYS A 132 41.70 9.95 -14.31
N THR A 133 40.46 10.02 -14.77
CA THR A 133 40.06 10.79 -15.96
C THR A 133 39.35 12.11 -15.63
N THR A 134 39.13 12.39 -14.35
CA THR A 134 38.40 13.56 -13.84
C THR A 134 39.34 14.63 -13.31
N SER A 135 39.08 15.90 -13.65
CA SER A 135 39.79 17.08 -13.12
C SER A 135 39.00 17.81 -12.02
N ASP A 136 37.78 17.35 -11.73
CA ASP A 136 36.83 17.93 -10.79
C ASP A 136 36.99 17.31 -9.39
N VAL A 137 37.40 18.12 -8.43
CA VAL A 137 37.71 17.73 -7.05
C VAL A 137 36.48 17.21 -6.29
N GLU A 138 35.29 17.75 -6.55
CA GLU A 138 34.05 17.34 -5.85
C GLU A 138 33.57 15.97 -6.37
N LEU A 139 33.74 15.75 -7.67
CA LEU A 139 33.42 14.49 -8.32
C LEU A 139 34.41 13.38 -7.91
N GLU A 140 35.69 13.72 -7.78
CA GLU A 140 36.74 12.83 -7.27
C GLU A 140 36.40 12.32 -5.86
N GLU A 141 35.92 13.21 -4.99
CA GLU A 141 35.53 12.87 -3.62
C GLU A 141 34.31 11.92 -3.60
N LYS A 142 33.30 12.17 -4.44
CA LYS A 142 32.11 11.31 -4.56
C LYS A 142 32.46 9.91 -5.07
N LEU A 143 33.29 9.81 -6.11
CA LEU A 143 33.78 8.53 -6.65
C LEU A 143 34.63 7.77 -5.62
N THR A 144 35.48 8.47 -4.88
CA THR A 144 36.33 7.86 -3.85
C THR A 144 35.49 7.32 -2.68
N ASN A 145 34.48 8.08 -2.24
CA ASN A 145 33.56 7.64 -1.20
C ASN A 145 32.74 6.41 -1.61
N LEU A 146 32.30 6.35 -2.87
CA LEU A 146 31.51 5.24 -3.40
C LEU A 146 32.37 3.98 -3.57
N ALA A 147 33.59 4.11 -4.10
CA ALA A 147 34.55 3.00 -4.19
C ALA A 147 34.95 2.45 -2.81
N ARG A 148 35.12 3.32 -1.80
CA ARG A 148 35.41 2.89 -0.42
C ARG A 148 34.26 2.05 0.17
N LYS A 149 33.02 2.52 0.03
CA LYS A 149 31.83 1.78 0.50
C LYS A 149 31.68 0.42 -0.19
N ALA A 150 31.92 0.39 -1.50
CA ALA A 150 31.89 -0.84 -2.28
C ALA A 150 32.97 -1.84 -1.84
N LEU A 151 34.18 -1.34 -1.52
CA LEU A 151 35.30 -2.15 -1.06
C LEU A 151 35.03 -2.74 0.34
N GLU A 152 34.62 -1.91 1.29
CA GLU A 152 34.27 -2.34 2.66
C GLU A 152 33.23 -3.47 2.62
N ARG A 153 32.21 -3.34 1.77
CA ARG A 153 31.16 -4.35 1.65
C ARG A 153 31.63 -5.62 0.94
N ALA A 154 32.43 -5.50 -0.11
CA ALA A 154 33.02 -6.66 -0.79
C ALA A 154 34.00 -7.45 0.11
N GLU A 155 34.74 -6.76 0.99
CA GLU A 155 35.63 -7.38 1.99
C GLU A 155 34.86 -8.11 3.09
N GLU A 156 33.76 -7.52 3.58
CA GLU A 156 32.83 -8.18 4.51
C GLU A 156 32.24 -9.45 3.90
N LEU A 157 31.84 -9.42 2.63
CA LEU A 157 31.30 -10.57 1.93
C LEU A 157 32.33 -11.68 1.67
N LYS A 158 33.61 -11.31 1.48
CA LYS A 158 34.74 -12.24 1.33
C LYS A 158 35.36 -12.71 2.65
N GLY A 159 34.89 -12.20 3.80
CA GLY A 159 35.39 -12.58 5.12
C GLY A 159 36.82 -12.12 5.43
N ILE A 160 37.31 -11.07 4.76
CA ILE A 160 38.65 -10.51 4.97
C ILE A 160 38.50 -9.35 5.96
N SER A 161 38.79 -9.57 7.25
CA SER A 161 38.89 -8.48 8.23
C SER A 161 40.28 -7.84 8.19
N ALA A 162 40.36 -6.51 8.04
CA ALA A 162 41.62 -5.76 8.14
C ALA A 162 42.10 -5.60 9.61
N PRO A 163 43.42 -5.54 9.88
CA PRO A 163 43.98 -5.56 11.23
C PRO A 163 43.82 -4.23 11.98
N GLU A 164 43.46 -4.32 13.26
CA GLU A 164 43.34 -3.19 14.19
C GLU A 164 44.70 -2.53 14.50
N GLY A 165 44.73 -1.19 14.43
CA GLY A 165 45.77 -0.36 15.02
C GLY A 165 45.19 0.64 16.02
N LYS A 166 45.15 0.27 17.31
CA LYS A 166 44.97 1.20 18.44
C LYS A 166 46.29 1.37 19.19
N PRO A 167 46.62 2.55 19.74
CA PRO A 167 47.45 2.64 20.93
C PRO A 167 46.57 2.65 22.19
N GLN A 168 46.91 1.78 23.15
CA GLN A 168 46.33 1.73 24.50
C GLN A 168 46.90 2.83 25.42
N PRO A 169 46.25 3.07 26.58
CA PRO A 169 46.99 2.85 27.82
C PRO A 169 46.21 2.10 28.92
N GLY A 170 46.92 1.18 29.59
CA GLY A 170 46.89 1.00 31.05
C GLY A 170 45.76 0.15 31.67
N ARG A 171 46.04 -1.15 31.90
CA ARG A 171 45.21 -2.09 32.67
C ARG A 171 45.75 -2.20 34.11
N VAL A 172 44.91 -1.98 35.12
CA VAL A 172 45.09 -2.55 36.47
C VAL A 172 43.78 -3.17 36.92
N SER A 173 43.84 -4.46 37.23
CA SER A 173 42.75 -5.32 37.67
C SER A 173 42.74 -5.47 39.20
N VAL A 174 41.61 -5.22 39.86
CA VAL A 174 41.31 -5.78 41.20
C VAL A 174 39.78 -5.92 41.37
N GLN A 175 39.30 -7.16 41.57
CA GLN A 175 38.03 -7.50 42.25
C GLN A 175 38.26 -7.41 43.78
N PRO A 176 37.28 -7.09 44.67
CA PRO A 176 36.35 -8.16 45.13
C PRO A 176 35.00 -7.77 45.82
N ARG A 177 34.11 -8.78 45.83
CA ARG A 177 33.25 -9.36 46.91
C ARG A 177 32.34 -8.51 47.84
N LEU A 178 31.14 -9.08 47.99
CA LEU A 178 30.13 -8.91 49.07
C LEU A 178 30.69 -9.08 50.49
N PRO A 179 30.09 -8.43 51.51
CA PRO A 179 30.18 -8.86 52.91
C PRO A 179 28.86 -9.43 53.48
N ALA A 180 29.04 -10.27 54.49
CA ALA A 180 28.07 -11.09 55.20
C ALA A 180 27.39 -10.38 56.40
N LEU A 181 26.33 -11.02 56.91
CA LEU A 181 25.54 -10.71 58.09
C LEU A 181 26.31 -10.97 59.41
N ASP A 182 25.94 -10.26 60.49
CA ASP A 182 25.65 -10.90 61.79
C ASP A 182 24.91 -9.97 62.78
N GLU A 183 24.29 -10.64 63.75
CA GLU A 183 23.12 -10.32 64.58
C GLU A 183 23.36 -9.42 65.83
N ASN A 184 22.34 -8.64 66.24
CA ASN A 184 21.76 -8.72 67.60
C ASN A 184 20.48 -7.88 67.81
N GLN A 185 19.39 -8.60 68.11
CA GLN A 185 18.27 -8.37 69.05
C GLN A 185 17.65 -6.97 69.27
N SER A 186 16.35 -6.82 68.93
CA SER A 186 15.19 -6.77 69.88
C SER A 186 13.88 -6.31 69.19
N THR A 187 12.77 -7.03 69.46
CA THR A 187 11.36 -6.71 69.10
C THR A 187 10.74 -5.74 70.14
N PRO A 188 9.56 -5.08 69.96
CA PRO A 188 8.38 -5.52 69.21
C PRO A 188 7.44 -4.46 68.52
N SER A 189 6.55 -4.99 67.66
CA SER A 189 5.12 -4.63 67.39
C SER A 189 4.62 -3.20 67.07
N VAL A 190 3.98 -3.11 65.88
CA VAL A 190 2.68 -2.47 65.52
C VAL A 190 2.50 -0.96 65.74
N VAL A 191 2.35 -0.18 64.66
CA VAL A 191 1.22 0.74 64.37
C VAL A 191 1.14 1.00 62.86
N ARG A 192 0.00 0.69 62.24
CA ARG A 192 -0.41 1.21 60.91
C ARG A 192 -0.86 2.66 61.09
N SER A 193 -0.37 3.59 60.27
CA SER A 193 -1.06 4.88 60.07
C SER A 193 -1.18 5.22 58.59
N SER A 194 -2.40 5.61 58.26
CA SER A 194 -3.01 5.88 56.97
C SER A 194 -2.78 7.33 56.55
N SER A 195 -2.26 7.55 55.34
CA SER A 195 -2.32 8.86 54.66
C SER A 195 -2.14 8.74 53.14
N GLU A 196 -3.10 8.09 52.47
CA GLU A 196 -3.33 8.23 51.03
C GLU A 196 -4.84 8.40 50.76
N TYR A 197 -5.39 9.53 51.19
CA TYR A 197 -6.67 10.05 50.70
C TYR A 197 -6.70 11.56 50.88
N HIS A 198 -6.09 12.33 49.97
CA HIS A 198 -6.33 13.78 49.91
C HIS A 198 -6.15 14.46 48.54
N LEU A 199 -6.14 13.71 47.43
CA LEU A 199 -6.14 14.29 46.07
C LEU A 199 -7.35 13.86 45.22
N LEU A 200 -8.49 13.57 45.87
CA LEU A 200 -9.73 13.20 45.18
C LEU A 200 -10.96 14.04 45.57
N SER A 201 -10.79 15.34 45.84
CA SER A 201 -11.92 16.20 46.28
C SER A 201 -12.05 17.58 45.62
N VAL A 202 -11.43 17.84 44.45
CA VAL A 202 -11.56 19.16 43.76
C VAL A 202 -12.19 19.07 42.37
N LEU A 203 -12.87 17.98 42.01
CA LEU A 203 -13.60 17.86 40.72
C LEU A 203 -15.12 17.63 40.83
N THR A 204 -15.74 18.04 41.93
CA THR A 204 -17.20 17.99 42.08
C THR A 204 -17.80 19.38 42.22
N ALA A 205 -18.01 20.06 41.09
CA ALA A 205 -19.02 21.11 40.94
C ALA A 205 -19.28 21.42 39.45
N LEU A 206 -20.06 20.57 38.78
CA LEU A 206 -20.83 20.96 37.58
C LEU A 206 -22.24 20.34 37.66
N PRO A 207 -23.28 21.02 37.14
CA PRO A 207 -24.68 20.70 37.41
C PRO A 207 -25.11 19.40 36.73
N GLN A 208 -26.10 18.73 37.34
CA GLN A 208 -26.77 17.54 36.83
C GLN A 208 -27.29 17.77 35.39
N LEU A 209 -26.50 17.36 34.40
CA LEU A 209 -26.97 17.14 33.04
C LEU A 209 -27.77 15.83 33.03
N ALA A 210 -28.98 15.93 32.51
CA ALA A 210 -29.94 14.87 32.30
C ALA A 210 -29.30 13.58 31.79
N GLN A 211 -29.88 12.42 32.14
CA GLN A 211 -29.54 11.11 31.59
C GLN A 211 -29.38 11.21 30.07
N ALA A 212 -28.14 11.35 29.61
CA ALA A 212 -27.82 11.34 28.21
C ALA A 212 -28.09 9.91 27.74
N SER A 213 -29.21 9.74 27.03
CA SER A 213 -29.50 8.53 26.27
C SER A 213 -28.26 8.16 25.47
N ARG A 214 -27.59 7.05 25.83
CA ARG A 214 -26.42 6.56 25.10
C ARG A 214 -26.85 6.30 23.66
N PRO A 215 -26.13 6.82 22.65
CA PRO A 215 -26.52 6.61 21.26
C PRO A 215 -26.57 5.09 20.97
N PRO A 216 -27.64 4.61 20.31
CA PRO A 216 -27.77 3.19 19.98
C PRO A 216 -26.64 2.72 19.06
N LEU A 217 -26.10 1.53 19.35
CA LEU A 217 -25.12 0.86 18.50
C LEU A 217 -25.83 0.29 17.27
N HIS A 218 -25.75 1.02 16.15
CA HIS A 218 -26.32 0.64 14.87
C HIS A 218 -25.33 -0.14 14.01
N ARG A 219 -25.84 -1.13 13.28
CA ARG A 219 -25.11 -1.74 12.17
C ARG A 219 -24.95 -0.68 11.08
N GLY A 220 -23.72 -0.45 10.60
CA GLY A 220 -23.49 0.44 9.48
C GLY A 220 -24.29 -0.02 8.25
N SER A 221 -25.10 0.87 7.65
CA SER A 221 -25.87 0.55 6.45
C SER A 221 -25.11 1.00 5.20
N SER A 222 -25.01 0.12 4.22
CA SER A 222 -24.67 0.53 2.85
C SER A 222 -25.96 1.01 2.18
N ALA A 223 -25.97 2.23 1.62
CA ALA A 223 -27.17 2.87 1.07
C ALA A 223 -27.95 2.03 0.02
N HIS A 224 -27.31 1.03 -0.59
CA HIS A 224 -27.92 0.14 -1.58
C HIS A 224 -28.33 -1.24 -1.04
N LEU A 225 -27.77 -1.68 0.09
CA LEU A 225 -28.07 -2.99 0.65
C LEU A 225 -29.20 -2.88 1.66
N LYS A 226 -30.28 -3.64 1.43
CA LYS A 226 -31.34 -3.79 2.42
C LYS A 226 -30.85 -4.74 3.51
N VAL A 227 -30.56 -4.18 4.68
CA VAL A 227 -30.25 -4.97 5.88
C VAL A 227 -31.54 -5.65 6.33
N THR A 228 -31.57 -6.98 6.27
CA THR A 228 -32.67 -7.76 6.85
C THR A 228 -32.40 -7.97 8.34
N GLY A 229 -33.44 -8.08 9.18
CA GLY A 229 -33.29 -8.25 10.63
C GLY A 229 -33.20 -6.94 11.45
N GLN A 230 -32.64 -7.00 12.65
CA GLN A 230 -32.59 -5.86 13.59
C GLN A 230 -31.46 -4.87 13.24
N ALA A 231 -31.78 -3.58 13.23
CA ALA A 231 -30.82 -2.50 12.97
C ALA A 231 -29.79 -2.31 14.11
N ASN A 232 -30.12 -2.78 15.31
CA ASN A 232 -29.27 -2.69 16.50
C ASN A 232 -28.60 -4.04 16.77
N TYR A 233 -27.40 -3.99 17.34
CA TYR A 233 -26.75 -5.19 17.86
C TYR A 233 -27.50 -5.73 19.08
N THR A 234 -27.62 -7.06 19.17
CA THR A 234 -28.12 -7.73 20.38
C THR A 234 -27.11 -7.62 21.53
N GLU A 235 -27.53 -7.89 22.77
CA GLU A 235 -26.60 -7.91 23.93
C GLU A 235 -25.52 -8.97 23.79
N GLU A 236 -25.80 -10.07 23.09
CA GLU A 236 -24.80 -11.08 22.77
C GLU A 236 -23.73 -10.55 21.80
N GLU A 237 -24.17 -9.94 20.70
CA GLU A 237 -23.26 -9.35 19.72
C GLU A 237 -22.40 -8.26 20.32
N LYS A 238 -22.98 -7.40 21.17
CA LYS A 238 -22.22 -6.37 21.91
C LYS A 238 -21.13 -6.99 22.76
N ARG A 239 -21.43 -8.10 23.46
CA ARG A 239 -20.44 -8.82 24.28
C ARG A 239 -19.31 -9.40 23.43
N VAL A 240 -19.65 -10.05 22.32
CA VAL A 240 -18.66 -10.60 21.37
C VAL A 240 -17.79 -9.49 20.80
N LEU A 241 -18.39 -8.39 20.32
CA LEU A 241 -17.68 -7.27 19.72
C LEU A 241 -16.80 -6.52 20.73
N LEU A 242 -17.26 -6.40 21.98
CA LEU A 242 -16.46 -5.84 23.08
C LEU A 242 -15.26 -6.72 23.39
N GLN A 243 -15.47 -8.03 23.58
CA GLN A 243 -14.39 -8.96 23.87
C GLN A 243 -13.35 -8.99 22.74
N THR A 244 -13.82 -9.00 21.49
CA THR A 244 -12.98 -9.07 20.29
C THR A 244 -12.53 -7.71 19.77
N SER A 245 -12.77 -6.63 20.53
CA SER A 245 -12.20 -5.31 20.25
C SER A 245 -10.75 -5.17 20.68
N ARG A 246 -10.31 -6.01 21.64
CA ARG A 246 -8.93 -6.03 22.09
C ARG A 246 -8.13 -6.99 21.21
N ILE A 247 -7.34 -6.44 20.30
CA ILE A 247 -6.47 -7.18 19.38
C ILE A 247 -5.03 -6.82 19.75
N ASN A 248 -4.19 -7.82 20.03
CA ASN A 248 -2.80 -7.61 20.48
C ASN A 248 -2.69 -6.66 21.69
N ASN A 249 -3.63 -6.80 22.63
CA ASN A 249 -3.78 -5.94 23.81
C ASN A 249 -4.14 -4.47 23.55
N ILE A 250 -4.38 -4.08 22.30
CA ILE A 250 -4.82 -2.74 21.91
C ILE A 250 -6.32 -2.76 21.63
N GLU A 251 -7.03 -1.75 22.10
CA GLU A 251 -8.48 -1.63 21.92
C GLU A 251 -8.82 -0.92 20.60
N TYR A 252 -9.54 -1.63 19.72
CA TYR A 252 -10.10 -1.14 18.46
C TYR A 252 -11.62 -1.25 18.49
N LEU A 253 -12.28 -0.18 18.94
CA LEU A 253 -13.73 -0.15 19.04
C LEU A 253 -14.41 -0.13 17.66
N PRO A 254 -15.62 -0.71 17.53
CA PRO A 254 -16.44 -0.50 16.33
C PRO A 254 -16.60 0.99 16.02
N PHE A 255 -16.50 1.32 14.73
CA PHE A 255 -16.71 2.68 14.23
C PHE A 255 -18.21 3.00 14.28
N MET A 256 -18.55 4.13 14.89
CA MET A 256 -19.90 4.62 15.12
C MET A 256 -20.12 5.99 14.47
N SER A 257 -21.37 6.41 14.35
CA SER A 257 -21.72 7.74 13.83
C SER A 257 -21.09 8.88 14.64
N VAL A 258 -20.98 8.74 15.96
CA VAL A 258 -20.33 9.73 16.84
C VAL A 258 -18.85 9.94 16.52
N ASP A 259 -18.18 8.95 15.91
CA ASP A 259 -16.78 9.08 15.51
C ASP A 259 -16.60 10.02 14.29
N LEU A 260 -17.68 10.36 13.59
CA LEU A 260 -17.65 11.39 12.54
C LEU A 260 -17.41 12.78 13.12
N ASP A 261 -17.77 12.99 14.39
CA ASP A 261 -17.57 14.24 15.14
C ASP A 261 -16.25 14.22 15.95
N GLU A 262 -15.39 13.22 15.73
CA GLU A 262 -14.09 13.10 16.39
C GLU A 262 -13.25 14.37 16.17
N ARG A 263 -12.68 14.90 17.25
CA ARG A 263 -11.81 16.07 17.16
C ARG A 263 -10.42 15.64 16.69
N PHE A 264 -9.92 16.33 15.68
CA PHE A 264 -8.57 16.18 15.15
C PHE A 264 -7.66 17.37 15.45
N GLN A 265 -8.24 18.43 16.00
CA GLN A 265 -7.55 19.67 16.36
C GLN A 265 -7.30 19.71 17.87
N TYR A 266 -6.03 19.85 18.24
CA TYR A 266 -5.56 19.88 19.62
C TYR A 266 -4.51 20.98 19.81
N THR A 267 -4.41 21.46 21.05
CA THR A 267 -3.38 22.40 21.47
C THR A 267 -2.01 21.72 21.62
N LEU A 268 -2.00 20.42 21.88
CA LEU A 268 -0.80 19.61 22.07
C LEU A 268 -0.64 18.62 20.94
N LEU A 269 0.61 18.40 20.53
CA LEU A 269 0.98 17.42 19.52
C LEU A 269 0.46 16.03 19.92
N PHE A 270 -0.25 15.40 18.99
CA PHE A 270 -0.73 14.05 19.17
C PHE A 270 0.41 13.04 18.99
N THR A 271 0.59 12.20 20.00
CA THR A 271 1.43 11.01 19.96
C THR A 271 0.54 9.82 20.26
N ASP A 272 0.76 8.74 19.53
CA ASP A 272 0.01 7.51 19.72
C ASP A 272 0.23 6.97 21.14
N ARG A 273 -0.88 6.77 21.89
CA ARG A 273 -0.84 6.27 23.27
C ARG A 273 -0.30 4.84 23.37
N ASP A 274 -0.43 4.08 22.29
CA ASP A 274 0.03 2.69 22.21
C ASP A 274 1.53 2.61 21.85
N GLY A 275 2.18 3.76 21.63
CA GLY A 275 3.61 3.88 21.34
C GLY A 275 3.95 3.70 19.85
N LEU A 276 5.25 3.58 19.60
CA LEU A 276 5.81 3.37 18.26
C LEU A 276 5.68 1.89 17.88
N LEU A 277 5.38 1.61 16.61
CA LEU A 277 5.26 0.24 16.13
C LEU A 277 6.60 -0.48 16.18
N ALA A 278 6.59 -1.76 16.59
CA ALA A 278 7.76 -2.62 16.51
C ALA A 278 8.21 -2.74 15.04
N LEU A 279 9.51 -2.59 14.80
CA LEU A 279 10.11 -2.73 13.47
C LEU A 279 10.45 -4.20 13.22
N SER A 280 10.45 -4.60 11.94
CA SER A 280 10.95 -5.92 11.56
C SER A 280 12.47 -6.03 11.73
N PRO A 281 13.03 -7.24 11.87
CA PRO A 281 14.47 -7.44 11.88
C PRO A 281 15.18 -6.84 10.65
N LYS A 282 14.52 -6.82 9.49
CA LYS A 282 15.06 -6.19 8.26
C LYS A 282 15.10 -4.67 8.38
N GLN A 283 14.01 -4.04 8.85
CA GLN A 283 13.96 -2.59 9.06
C GLN A 283 14.99 -2.13 10.10
N HIS A 284 15.19 -2.89 11.18
CA HIS A 284 16.15 -2.55 12.24
C HIS A 284 17.58 -2.34 11.74
N LYS A 285 18.01 -3.08 10.71
CA LYS A 285 19.36 -2.94 10.12
C LYS A 285 19.58 -1.54 9.56
N ASN A 286 18.58 -1.02 8.84
CA ASN A 286 18.65 0.25 8.12
C ASN A 286 18.01 1.42 8.89
N PHE A 287 17.37 1.16 10.03
CA PHE A 287 16.70 2.17 10.85
C PHE A 287 17.66 3.25 11.38
N SER A 288 17.22 4.50 11.27
CA SER A 288 17.88 5.66 11.85
C SER A 288 17.05 6.29 12.97
N LYS A 289 15.82 6.72 12.66
CA LYS A 289 14.94 7.41 13.61
C LYS A 289 13.48 7.37 13.16
N TRP A 290 12.59 7.63 14.11
CA TRP A 290 11.21 8.00 13.82
C TRP A 290 11.15 9.50 13.52
N THR A 291 10.38 9.88 12.51
CA THR A 291 10.29 11.26 12.04
C THR A 291 8.87 11.59 11.63
N ARG A 292 8.47 12.86 11.69
CA ARG A 292 7.17 13.31 11.21
C ARG A 292 7.29 13.87 9.79
N PRO A 293 6.20 13.89 8.99
CA PRO A 293 6.20 14.46 7.65
C PRO A 293 6.77 15.88 7.60
N SER A 294 6.46 16.72 8.59
CA SER A 294 6.99 18.09 8.69
C SER A 294 8.52 18.20 8.67
N ASP A 295 9.24 17.12 9.02
CA ASP A 295 10.69 17.14 9.18
C ASP A 295 11.46 16.77 7.90
N PHE A 296 10.80 16.09 6.95
CA PHE A 296 11.44 15.57 5.73
C PHE A 296 10.67 15.85 4.45
N CYS A 297 9.41 16.27 4.56
CA CYS A 297 8.53 16.59 3.45
C CYS A 297 8.25 18.10 3.45
N PRO A 298 8.69 18.85 2.41
CA PRO A 298 8.51 20.31 2.34
C PRO A 298 7.04 20.77 2.33
N GLU A 299 6.17 20.03 1.62
CA GLU A 299 4.75 20.37 1.50
C GLU A 299 3.87 19.13 1.69
N PRO A 300 3.72 18.64 2.93
CA PRO A 300 2.98 17.41 3.19
C PRO A 300 1.51 17.54 2.82
N LYS A 301 1.04 16.57 2.03
CA LYS A 301 -0.34 16.41 1.59
C LYS A 301 -0.76 14.97 1.84
N MET A 302 -2.04 14.80 2.15
CA MET A 302 -2.60 13.46 2.31
C MET A 302 -2.62 12.72 0.97
N VAL A 303 -3.14 13.37 -0.06
CA VAL A 303 -3.16 12.93 -1.46
C VAL A 303 -2.68 14.10 -2.32
N VAL A 304 -1.84 13.84 -3.33
CA VAL A 304 -1.38 14.87 -4.27
C VAL A 304 -2.16 14.79 -5.57
N GLY A 305 -2.82 15.88 -5.93
CA GLY A 305 -3.73 15.95 -7.09
C GLY A 305 -5.19 15.72 -6.69
N GLN A 306 -6.06 15.48 -7.68
CA GLN A 306 -7.49 15.24 -7.44
C GLN A 306 -7.79 13.77 -7.06
N HIS A 307 -6.93 12.83 -7.46
CA HIS A 307 -7.13 11.40 -7.28
C HIS A 307 -5.85 10.70 -6.83
N VAL A 308 -6.00 9.60 -6.08
CA VAL A 308 -4.90 8.68 -5.78
C VAL A 308 -4.39 7.99 -7.04
N ASP A 309 -3.09 7.77 -7.12
CA ASP A 309 -2.46 7.13 -8.27
C ASP A 309 -1.83 5.79 -7.89
N CYS A 310 -2.19 4.73 -8.62
CA CYS A 310 -1.63 3.40 -8.36
C CYS A 310 -0.16 3.29 -8.82
N PHE A 311 0.29 4.14 -9.74
CA PHE A 311 1.66 4.12 -10.23
C PHE A 311 2.66 4.77 -9.28
N SER A 312 2.20 5.66 -8.39
CA SER A 312 3.06 6.30 -7.39
C SER A 312 3.44 5.37 -6.24
N ILE A 313 2.65 4.32 -5.99
CA ILE A 313 2.84 3.40 -4.87
C ILE A 313 4.13 2.59 -5.03
N LYS A 314 4.98 2.64 -4.01
CA LYS A 314 6.22 1.87 -3.89
C LYS A 314 6.28 1.13 -2.55
N GLN A 315 6.40 -0.18 -2.61
CA GLN A 315 6.77 -1.00 -1.46
C GLN A 315 8.26 -0.86 -1.14
N THR A 316 8.61 -0.95 0.14
CA THR A 316 9.99 -0.94 0.64
C THR A 316 10.33 -2.24 1.37
N ILE A 317 11.24 -2.20 2.35
CA ILE A 317 11.69 -3.33 3.19
C ILE A 317 10.53 -4.03 3.95
N VAL A 318 9.31 -3.49 3.84
CA VAL A 318 8.07 -4.08 4.33
C VAL A 318 7.81 -5.44 3.69
N SER A 319 7.40 -6.38 4.53
CA SER A 319 7.17 -7.79 4.20
C SER A 319 5.85 -8.07 3.49
N ASP A 320 4.86 -7.19 3.56
CA ASP A 320 3.51 -7.46 3.04
C ASP A 320 3.26 -6.88 1.64
N CYS A 321 3.59 -7.66 0.62
CA CYS A 321 3.31 -7.30 -0.78
C CYS A 321 1.82 -7.29 -1.13
N SER A 322 1.00 -8.15 -0.50
CA SER A 322 -0.41 -8.25 -0.82
C SER A 322 -1.18 -7.03 -0.35
N PHE A 323 -0.78 -6.42 0.77
CA PHE A 323 -1.37 -5.16 1.22
C PHE A 323 -1.08 -4.01 0.24
N VAL A 324 0.16 -3.90 -0.24
CA VAL A 324 0.53 -2.83 -1.19
C VAL A 324 -0.13 -3.04 -2.56
N ALA A 325 -0.22 -4.28 -3.04
CA ALA A 325 -1.02 -4.60 -4.23
C ALA A 325 -2.49 -4.22 -4.06
N SER A 326 -3.05 -4.42 -2.86
CA SER A 326 -4.42 -4.07 -2.49
C SER A 326 -4.66 -2.55 -2.52
N LEU A 327 -3.70 -1.76 -2.04
CA LEU A 327 -3.75 -0.29 -2.19
C LEU A 327 -3.73 0.13 -3.67
N ALA A 328 -2.91 -0.52 -4.50
CA ALA A 328 -2.81 -0.20 -5.92
C ALA A 328 -4.11 -0.46 -6.69
N VAL A 329 -4.77 -1.61 -6.49
CA VAL A 329 -6.06 -1.89 -7.16
C VAL A 329 -7.19 -1.01 -6.61
N SER A 330 -7.14 -0.66 -5.33
CA SER A 330 -8.12 0.25 -4.73
C SER A 330 -7.97 1.68 -5.26
N ALA A 331 -6.73 2.18 -5.40
CA ALA A 331 -6.46 3.49 -6.00
C ALA A 331 -6.87 3.53 -7.47
N LEU A 332 -6.58 2.46 -8.22
CA LEU A 332 -7.02 2.33 -9.61
C LEU A 332 -8.55 2.38 -9.73
N TYR A 333 -9.27 1.71 -8.82
CA TYR A 333 -10.74 1.75 -8.80
C TYR A 333 -11.27 3.18 -8.63
N GLU A 334 -10.73 3.95 -7.69
CA GLU A 334 -11.18 5.33 -7.48
C GLU A 334 -10.98 6.18 -8.73
N ARG A 335 -9.82 6.04 -9.36
CA ARG A 335 -9.48 6.75 -10.60
C ARG A 335 -10.36 6.34 -11.78
N ARG A 336 -10.67 5.05 -11.94
CA ARG A 336 -11.47 4.54 -13.07
C ARG A 336 -12.95 4.89 -12.96
N PHE A 337 -13.51 4.86 -11.75
CA PHE A 337 -14.96 4.95 -11.55
C PHE A 337 -15.40 6.25 -10.86
N GLY A 338 -14.48 7.15 -10.49
CA GLY A 338 -14.79 8.41 -9.80
C GLY A 338 -15.44 8.20 -8.43
N ARG A 339 -15.21 7.04 -7.80
CA ARG A 339 -15.85 6.64 -6.54
C ARG A 339 -14.79 6.37 -5.48
N ARG A 340 -14.81 7.14 -4.40
CA ARG A 340 -13.89 6.95 -3.27
C ARG A 340 -14.11 5.60 -2.61
N LEU A 341 -13.01 4.93 -2.29
CA LEU A 341 -12.96 3.61 -1.71
C LEU A 341 -11.93 3.61 -0.56
N VAL A 342 -10.64 3.62 -0.87
CA VAL A 342 -9.53 3.62 0.11
C VAL A 342 -9.26 5.00 0.71
N THR A 343 -9.49 6.09 -0.03
CA THR A 343 -9.44 7.45 0.53
C THR A 343 -10.61 7.71 1.49
N SER A 344 -11.73 7.00 1.27
CA SER A 344 -12.95 7.08 2.07
C SER A 344 -12.87 6.43 3.44
N ILE A 345 -11.70 5.92 3.85
CA ILE A 345 -11.44 5.39 5.18
C ILE A 345 -10.45 6.22 6.01
N ILE A 346 -9.88 7.29 5.45
CA ILE A 346 -8.90 8.16 6.14
C ILE A 346 -9.60 9.40 6.71
N TYR A 347 -9.22 9.82 7.91
CA TYR A 347 -9.69 11.05 8.58
C TYR A 347 -8.50 11.78 9.24
N PRO A 348 -8.53 13.12 9.35
CA PRO A 348 -9.66 14.04 9.12
C PRO A 348 -10.04 14.24 7.66
N ARG A 349 -11.23 14.82 7.44
CA ARG A 349 -11.75 15.16 6.10
C ARG A 349 -12.20 16.61 5.99
N ASN A 350 -12.13 17.15 4.78
CA ASN A 350 -12.76 18.43 4.45
C ASN A 350 -14.28 18.28 4.23
N SER A 351 -14.95 19.39 3.94
CA SER A 351 -16.38 19.46 3.61
C SER A 351 -16.77 18.59 2.40
N HIS A 352 -15.86 18.42 1.44
CA HIS A 352 -16.03 17.56 0.27
C HIS A 352 -15.79 16.08 0.58
N LYS A 353 -15.59 15.70 1.85
CA LYS A 353 -15.27 14.33 2.32
C LYS A 353 -13.93 13.79 1.80
N GLU A 354 -12.99 14.66 1.48
CA GLU A 354 -11.64 14.30 1.05
C GLU A 354 -10.72 14.25 2.26
N PRO A 355 -9.81 13.27 2.33
CA PRO A 355 -8.88 13.18 3.44
C PRO A 355 -7.85 14.32 3.34
N ILE A 356 -7.60 14.99 4.46
CA ILE A 356 -6.69 16.13 4.51
C ILE A 356 -5.49 15.83 5.39
N TYR A 357 -4.37 16.48 5.06
CA TYR A 357 -3.23 16.49 5.95
C TYR A 357 -3.59 17.26 7.22
N ASN A 358 -3.25 16.70 8.37
CA ASN A 358 -3.39 17.34 9.67
C ASN A 358 -1.99 17.84 10.09
N PRO A 359 -1.72 19.15 10.02
CA PRO A 359 -0.37 19.68 10.22
C PRO A 359 0.03 19.86 11.68
N PHE A 360 1.33 19.71 11.91
CA PHE A 360 2.03 20.21 13.09
C PHE A 360 2.82 21.47 12.74
N GLY A 361 2.53 22.61 13.40
CA GLY A 361 3.33 23.85 13.28
C GLY A 361 2.53 25.13 13.00
N LYS A 362 3.16 26.30 13.19
CA LYS A 362 2.57 27.65 13.03
C LYS A 362 1.99 27.84 11.63
N PHE A 363 0.66 27.87 11.52
CA PHE A 363 -0.01 28.34 10.31
C PHE A 363 -0.24 29.85 10.41
N GLN A 364 0.37 30.61 9.50
CA GLN A 364 0.18 32.06 9.41
C GLN A 364 -1.08 32.34 8.56
N LEU A 365 -2.22 32.52 9.20
CA LEU A 365 -3.46 32.93 8.52
C LEU A 365 -3.57 34.47 8.56
N GLY A 366 -2.90 35.16 7.63
CA GLY A 366 -2.93 36.62 7.55
C GLY A 366 -2.36 37.35 8.79
N SER A 367 -2.69 38.63 8.93
CA SER A 367 -2.13 39.57 9.94
C SER A 367 -2.51 39.28 11.40
N HIS A 368 -3.12 38.14 11.70
CA HIS A 368 -3.45 37.72 13.05
C HIS A 368 -2.70 36.43 13.38
N VAL A 369 -1.86 36.50 14.41
CA VAL A 369 -1.13 35.35 14.96
C VAL A 369 -2.14 34.44 15.65
N GLY A 370 -2.67 33.47 14.91
CA GLY A 370 -3.49 32.39 15.46
C GLY A 370 -2.66 31.52 16.42
N HIS A 371 -3.29 31.10 17.51
CA HIS A 371 -2.73 30.18 18.51
C HIS A 371 -2.03 28.98 17.85
N ASP A 372 -0.86 28.57 18.38
CA ASP A 372 -0.13 27.36 17.96
C ASP A 372 -1.09 26.15 17.98
N MET A 373 -1.48 25.66 16.81
CA MET A 373 -2.31 24.47 16.67
C MET A 373 -1.40 23.29 16.29
N MET A 374 -1.39 22.24 17.10
CA MET A 374 -0.41 21.16 17.02
C MET A 374 -1.13 19.83 16.79
N CYS A 375 -1.22 19.36 15.54
CA CYS A 375 -2.14 18.26 15.22
C CYS A 375 -1.53 17.24 14.28
N SER A 376 -1.23 16.05 14.79
CA SER A 376 -0.70 14.90 14.03
C SER A 376 -1.54 13.64 14.25
N LYS A 377 -2.83 13.83 14.56
CA LYS A 377 -3.77 12.74 14.83
C LYS A 377 -4.50 12.36 13.54
N TYR A 378 -4.58 11.06 13.28
CA TYR A 378 -5.36 10.49 12.20
C TYR A 378 -6.24 9.35 12.72
N MET A 379 -7.36 9.14 12.04
CA MET A 379 -8.24 8.00 12.27
C MET A 379 -8.41 7.26 10.94
N VAL A 380 -8.16 5.96 10.95
CA VAL A 380 -8.38 5.08 9.81
C VAL A 380 -9.49 4.10 10.16
N LYS A 381 -10.44 3.91 9.23
CA LYS A 381 -11.57 3.00 9.40
C LYS A 381 -11.32 1.70 8.64
N LEU A 382 -10.93 0.64 9.34
CA LEU A 382 -10.68 -0.69 8.73
C LEU A 382 -11.80 -1.67 9.09
N HIS A 383 -12.14 -2.58 8.19
CA HIS A 383 -13.12 -3.64 8.41
C HIS A 383 -12.45 -4.86 9.03
N ILE A 384 -12.49 -4.97 10.36
CA ILE A 384 -11.78 -6.00 11.12
C ILE A 384 -12.76 -6.74 12.02
N ASN A 385 -12.68 -8.07 12.03
CA ASN A 385 -13.59 -8.94 12.80
C ASN A 385 -15.06 -8.67 12.44
N GLY A 386 -15.35 -8.59 11.13
CA GLY A 386 -16.69 -8.45 10.56
C GLY A 386 -17.36 -7.08 10.75
N VAL A 387 -16.66 -6.08 11.32
CA VAL A 387 -17.20 -4.72 11.51
C VAL A 387 -16.16 -3.65 11.15
N PRO A 388 -16.60 -2.46 10.70
CA PRO A 388 -15.73 -1.30 10.65
C PRO A 388 -15.25 -0.94 12.06
N ARG A 389 -13.95 -0.76 12.25
CA ARG A 389 -13.31 -0.35 13.50
C ARG A 389 -12.50 0.92 13.29
N LYS A 390 -12.40 1.74 14.33
CA LYS A 390 -11.56 2.93 14.31
C LYS A 390 -10.15 2.61 14.79
N ILE A 391 -9.17 2.99 13.99
CA ILE A 391 -7.75 2.87 14.30
C ILE A 391 -7.20 4.28 14.39
N ILE A 392 -6.77 4.68 15.58
CA ILE A 392 -6.13 5.98 15.81
C ILE A 392 -4.63 5.81 15.70
N ILE A 393 -3.98 6.67 14.92
CA ILE A 393 -2.53 6.73 14.76
C ILE A 393 -2.03 8.17 14.83
N ASP A 394 -0.76 8.33 15.17
CA ASP A 394 -0.01 9.54 14.84
C ASP A 394 0.67 9.44 13.46
N ASP A 395 1.37 10.48 13.00
CA ASP A 395 2.10 10.51 11.73
C ASP A 395 3.60 10.20 11.82
N GLN A 396 4.10 9.65 12.94
CA GLN A 396 5.51 9.26 13.02
C GLN A 396 5.79 8.06 12.11
N LEU A 397 6.74 8.18 11.20
CA LEU A 397 7.15 7.14 10.25
C LEU A 397 8.62 6.75 10.45
N PRO A 398 8.99 5.47 10.22
CA PRO A 398 10.36 5.03 10.36
C PRO A 398 11.22 5.47 9.17
N LEU A 399 12.32 6.16 9.44
CA LEU A 399 13.28 6.62 8.44
C LEU A 399 14.59 5.84 8.55
N GLY A 400 15.15 5.50 7.40
CA GLY A 400 16.42 4.81 7.26
C GLY A 400 17.62 5.75 7.31
N ARG A 401 18.81 5.16 7.37
CA ARG A 401 20.11 5.87 7.46
C ARG A 401 20.42 6.73 6.24
N HIS A 402 19.77 6.49 5.10
CA HIS A 402 19.95 7.26 3.87
C HIS A 402 18.80 8.24 3.60
N GLY A 403 17.90 8.46 4.58
CA GLY A 403 16.78 9.38 4.46
C GLY A 403 15.58 8.80 3.69
N GLU A 404 15.55 7.49 3.49
CA GLU A 404 14.47 6.73 2.88
C GLU A 404 13.42 6.29 3.91
N LEU A 405 12.15 6.22 3.51
CA LEU A 405 11.11 5.65 4.37
C LEU A 405 11.24 4.13 4.41
N LEU A 406 11.15 3.56 5.61
CA LEU A 406 11.19 2.11 5.83
C LEU A 406 9.78 1.47 5.84
N CYS A 407 8.77 2.24 5.46
CA CYS A 407 7.39 1.84 5.21
C CYS A 407 7.07 2.04 3.73
N SER A 408 5.96 1.50 3.22
CA SER A 408 5.55 1.79 1.84
C SER A 408 5.22 3.27 1.66
N TYR A 409 5.57 3.83 0.51
CA TYR A 409 5.50 5.27 0.27
C TYR A 409 5.09 5.61 -1.17
N SER A 410 4.80 6.89 -1.40
CA SER A 410 4.51 7.43 -2.74
C SER A 410 5.80 7.95 -3.38
N SER A 411 6.03 7.65 -4.66
CA SER A 411 7.09 8.28 -5.45
C SER A 411 6.98 9.81 -5.45
N ASN A 412 5.79 10.34 -5.17
CA ASN A 412 5.60 11.72 -4.77
C ASN A 412 5.96 11.92 -3.29
N LYS A 413 7.11 12.53 -3.03
CA LYS A 413 7.64 12.75 -1.67
C LYS A 413 6.72 13.54 -0.74
N ASN A 414 5.74 14.24 -1.30
CA ASN A 414 4.78 15.05 -0.55
C ASN A 414 3.48 14.32 -0.18
N GLU A 415 3.33 13.04 -0.54
CA GLU A 415 2.08 12.29 -0.39
C GLU A 415 2.16 11.22 0.72
N LEU A 416 1.14 11.18 1.60
CA LEU A 416 1.20 10.44 2.86
C LEU A 416 0.19 9.28 3.01
N TRP A 417 -0.86 9.21 2.17
CA TRP A 417 -1.95 8.25 2.38
C TRP A 417 -1.48 6.78 2.42
N ILE A 418 -0.47 6.41 1.63
CA ILE A 418 0.09 5.05 1.57
C ILE A 418 0.72 4.67 2.91
N SER A 419 1.65 5.49 3.40
CA SER A 419 2.41 5.21 4.62
C SER A 419 1.51 5.22 5.86
N LEU A 420 0.51 6.11 5.91
CA LEU A 420 -0.43 6.17 7.04
C LEU A 420 -1.43 5.01 7.04
N LEU A 421 -1.90 4.55 5.88
CA LEU A 421 -2.75 3.36 5.81
C LEU A 421 -1.98 2.09 6.19
N GLU A 422 -0.74 1.94 5.69
CA GLU A 422 0.12 0.83 6.09
C GLU A 422 0.37 0.86 7.59
N LYS A 423 0.71 2.02 8.16
CA LYS A 423 0.89 2.15 9.60
C LYS A 423 -0.35 1.75 10.40
N ALA A 424 -1.55 2.20 9.99
CA ALA A 424 -2.79 1.81 10.65
C ALA A 424 -3.03 0.30 10.58
N TYR A 425 -2.75 -0.31 9.43
CA TYR A 425 -2.91 -1.75 9.24
C TYR A 425 -1.89 -2.54 10.07
N MET A 426 -0.61 -2.18 10.01
CA MET A 426 0.47 -2.79 10.79
C MET A 426 0.25 -2.64 12.29
N LYS A 427 -0.34 -1.53 12.75
CA LYS A 427 -0.75 -1.35 14.15
C LYS A 427 -1.72 -2.44 14.60
N VAL A 428 -2.75 -2.73 13.79
CA VAL A 428 -3.70 -3.83 14.07
C VAL A 428 -2.98 -5.19 14.02
N MET A 429 -2.07 -5.36 13.07
CA MET A 429 -1.30 -6.59 12.87
C MET A 429 -0.13 -6.79 13.84
N GLY A 430 0.04 -5.90 14.84
CA GLY A 430 1.01 -6.05 15.92
C GLY A 430 2.42 -5.53 15.61
N GLY A 431 2.60 -4.76 14.55
CA GLY A 431 3.86 -4.12 14.16
C GLY A 431 4.25 -4.43 12.71
N TYR A 432 5.44 -3.97 12.32
CA TYR A 432 6.00 -4.22 10.99
C TYR A 432 6.68 -5.59 10.85
N ASP A 433 6.87 -6.34 11.95
CA ASP A 433 7.32 -7.75 11.93
C ASP A 433 6.16 -8.72 11.63
N PHE A 434 5.50 -8.46 10.50
CA PHE A 434 4.35 -9.19 10.04
C PHE A 434 4.78 -10.17 8.92
N PRO A 435 4.46 -11.47 9.00
CA PRO A 435 4.98 -12.48 8.05
C PRO A 435 4.37 -12.39 6.64
N GLY A 436 3.47 -11.44 6.40
CA GLY A 436 2.70 -11.31 5.17
C GLY A 436 1.27 -11.82 5.33
N SER A 437 0.41 -11.47 4.37
CA SER A 437 -1.01 -11.82 4.36
C SER A 437 -1.42 -12.31 2.98
N ASN A 438 -2.72 -12.23 2.65
CA ASN A 438 -3.19 -12.42 1.30
C ASN A 438 -4.16 -11.29 0.94
N SER A 439 -4.22 -10.96 -0.35
CA SER A 439 -4.96 -9.78 -0.82
C SER A 439 -6.45 -9.83 -0.51
N ASN A 440 -7.05 -11.01 -0.38
CA ASN A 440 -8.47 -11.12 -0.02
C ASN A 440 -8.74 -10.51 1.37
N ILE A 441 -7.89 -10.80 2.35
CA ILE A 441 -7.99 -10.27 3.72
C ILE A 441 -7.69 -8.78 3.72
N ASP A 442 -6.64 -8.37 3.01
CA ASP A 442 -6.22 -6.96 2.93
C ASP A 442 -7.29 -6.08 2.30
N LEU A 443 -7.79 -6.45 1.13
CA LEU A 443 -8.86 -5.75 0.45
C LEU A 443 -10.14 -5.78 1.28
N HIS A 444 -10.46 -6.89 1.94
CA HIS A 444 -11.62 -6.93 2.83
C HIS A 444 -11.46 -5.94 3.99
N ALA A 445 -10.29 -5.87 4.62
CA ALA A 445 -9.99 -4.91 5.67
C ALA A 445 -10.04 -3.46 5.20
N LEU A 446 -9.56 -3.16 3.99
CA LEU A 446 -9.56 -1.80 3.44
C LEU A 446 -10.94 -1.35 2.94
N THR A 447 -11.75 -2.27 2.42
CA THR A 447 -12.93 -1.90 1.61
C THR A 447 -14.24 -2.48 2.12
N GLY A 448 -14.21 -3.55 2.91
CA GLY A 448 -15.37 -4.37 3.26
C GLY A 448 -15.93 -5.19 2.09
N TRP A 449 -15.23 -5.26 0.94
CA TRP A 449 -15.66 -6.04 -0.22
C TRP A 449 -15.47 -7.54 0.01
N ILE A 450 -16.33 -8.35 -0.61
CA ILE A 450 -16.52 -9.77 -0.28
C ILE A 450 -15.40 -10.61 -0.93
N PRO A 451 -14.54 -11.30 -0.15
CA PRO A 451 -13.41 -12.04 -0.71
C PRO A 451 -13.82 -13.38 -1.35
N GLU A 452 -13.21 -13.73 -2.47
CA GLU A 452 -13.25 -15.03 -3.17
C GLU A 452 -11.82 -15.42 -3.56
N ARG A 453 -11.41 -16.65 -3.23
CA ARG A 453 -10.10 -17.17 -3.66
C ARG A 453 -10.31 -18.10 -4.85
N VAL A 454 -9.73 -17.76 -6.00
CA VAL A 454 -9.81 -18.58 -7.20
C VAL A 454 -8.44 -19.21 -7.47
N ALA A 455 -8.27 -20.45 -7.05
CA ALA A 455 -7.05 -21.21 -7.34
C ALA A 455 -6.96 -21.49 -8.85
N ILE A 456 -5.78 -21.25 -9.43
CA ILE A 456 -5.46 -21.59 -10.80
C ILE A 456 -5.04 -23.05 -10.81
N ARG A 457 -5.89 -23.89 -11.40
CA ARG A 457 -5.70 -25.35 -11.40
C ARG A 457 -5.81 -25.89 -12.81
N SER A 458 -4.93 -25.40 -13.68
CA SER A 458 -4.92 -25.67 -15.12
C SER A 458 -4.92 -27.16 -15.49
N ASN A 459 -4.46 -28.03 -14.57
CA ASN A 459 -4.41 -29.48 -14.76
C ASN A 459 -5.68 -30.22 -14.27
N GLU A 460 -6.63 -29.54 -13.62
CA GLU A 460 -7.84 -30.17 -13.10
C GLU A 460 -8.99 -30.13 -14.13
N PRO A 461 -9.73 -31.23 -14.34
CA PRO A 461 -10.80 -31.32 -15.35
C PRO A 461 -11.95 -30.30 -15.18
N HIS A 462 -12.13 -29.79 -13.96
CA HIS A 462 -13.21 -28.87 -13.62
C HIS A 462 -12.79 -27.39 -13.66
N PHE A 463 -11.50 -27.11 -13.85
CA PHE A 463 -11.03 -25.73 -13.97
C PHE A 463 -11.35 -25.18 -15.37
N ASN A 464 -12.28 -24.22 -15.41
CA ASN A 464 -12.67 -23.57 -16.66
C ASN A 464 -11.92 -22.24 -16.82
N ALA A 465 -10.76 -22.30 -17.50
CA ALA A 465 -9.91 -21.14 -17.75
C ALA A 465 -10.62 -20.04 -18.54
N ASP A 466 -11.44 -20.40 -19.54
CA ASP A 466 -12.14 -19.45 -20.40
C ASP A 466 -13.21 -18.68 -19.62
N ALA A 467 -14.03 -19.39 -18.84
CA ALA A 467 -15.05 -18.79 -17.99
C ALA A 467 -14.43 -17.88 -16.92
N LEU A 468 -13.27 -18.26 -16.36
CA LEU A 468 -12.54 -17.40 -15.43
C LEU A 468 -12.08 -16.12 -16.12
N PHE A 469 -11.46 -16.22 -17.30
CA PHE A 469 -11.02 -15.05 -18.06
C PHE A 469 -12.19 -14.11 -18.37
N ASP A 470 -13.30 -14.65 -18.90
CA ASP A 470 -14.49 -13.87 -19.25
C ASP A 470 -15.13 -13.20 -18.02
N LYS A 471 -15.13 -13.90 -16.87
CA LYS A 471 -15.55 -13.36 -15.57
C LYS A 471 -14.67 -12.18 -15.16
N LEU A 472 -13.34 -12.32 -15.22
CA LEU A 472 -12.40 -11.25 -14.85
C LEU A 472 -12.50 -10.05 -15.79
N LEU A 473 -12.50 -10.28 -17.10
CA LEU A 473 -12.63 -9.24 -18.13
C LEU A 473 -13.89 -8.40 -17.88
N THR A 474 -15.06 -9.07 -17.82
CA THR A 474 -16.35 -8.39 -17.74
C THR A 474 -16.55 -7.68 -16.41
N ARG A 475 -16.12 -8.29 -15.30
CA ARG A 475 -16.39 -7.76 -13.96
C ARG A 475 -15.43 -6.67 -13.55
N LEU A 476 -14.16 -6.75 -13.97
CA LEU A 476 -13.19 -5.69 -13.73
C LEU A 476 -13.58 -4.42 -14.50
N GLU A 477 -14.00 -4.54 -15.76
CA GLU A 477 -14.47 -3.42 -16.58
C GLU A 477 -15.68 -2.71 -15.97
N LYS A 478 -16.63 -3.46 -15.39
CA LYS A 478 -17.82 -2.91 -14.73
C LYS A 478 -17.55 -2.28 -13.36
N GLY A 479 -16.38 -2.50 -12.77
CA GLY A 479 -16.09 -2.07 -11.39
C GLY A 479 -16.83 -2.89 -10.34
N ASP A 480 -17.12 -4.15 -10.68
CA ASP A 480 -17.83 -5.11 -9.82
C ASP A 480 -16.87 -5.86 -8.90
N VAL A 481 -15.56 -5.87 -9.21
CA VAL A 481 -14.55 -6.68 -8.52
C VAL A 481 -13.20 -5.96 -8.50
N LEU A 482 -12.44 -6.14 -7.41
CA LEU A 482 -11.01 -5.81 -7.31
C LEU A 482 -10.22 -7.11 -7.43
N VAL A 483 -9.11 -7.09 -8.17
CA VAL A 483 -8.39 -8.32 -8.55
C VAL A 483 -6.90 -8.16 -8.30
N THR A 484 -6.32 -9.10 -7.56
CA THR A 484 -4.87 -9.32 -7.54
C THR A 484 -4.56 -10.76 -7.96
N ALA A 485 -3.32 -11.00 -8.37
CA ALA A 485 -2.83 -12.33 -8.72
C ALA A 485 -1.57 -12.62 -7.89
N ALA A 486 -1.36 -13.87 -7.47
CA ALA A 486 -0.15 -14.23 -6.75
C ALA A 486 0.55 -15.44 -7.38
N THR A 487 1.88 -15.37 -7.39
CA THR A 487 2.76 -16.47 -7.77
C THR A 487 2.89 -17.48 -6.64
N GLY A 488 3.08 -18.75 -7.01
CA GLY A 488 3.46 -19.80 -6.09
C GLY A 488 4.95 -19.79 -5.77
N GLU A 489 5.46 -20.93 -5.30
CA GLU A 489 6.89 -21.17 -5.27
C GLU A 489 7.45 -21.16 -6.70
N LEU A 490 8.57 -20.47 -6.90
CA LEU A 490 9.33 -20.48 -8.15
C LEU A 490 10.79 -20.79 -7.79
N SER A 491 11.45 -21.61 -8.60
CA SER A 491 12.90 -21.79 -8.46
C SER A 491 13.64 -20.49 -8.84
N ASP A 492 14.82 -20.25 -8.26
CA ASP A 492 15.61 -19.04 -8.57
C ASP A 492 15.85 -18.89 -10.08
N ALA A 493 16.17 -19.98 -10.77
CA ALA A 493 16.34 -20.00 -12.21
C ALA A 493 15.07 -19.62 -12.99
N GLU A 494 13.89 -20.00 -12.49
CA GLU A 494 12.61 -19.60 -13.09
C GLU A 494 12.27 -18.15 -12.79
N ALA A 495 12.50 -17.69 -11.56
CA ALA A 495 12.31 -16.30 -11.16
C ALA A 495 13.19 -15.37 -12.02
N ASP A 496 14.47 -15.68 -12.17
CA ASP A 496 15.42 -14.90 -12.99
C ASP A 496 15.04 -14.89 -14.47
N ARG A 497 14.65 -16.05 -15.00
CA ARG A 497 14.26 -16.20 -16.40
C ARG A 497 12.97 -15.44 -16.71
N THR A 498 11.98 -15.53 -15.82
CA THR A 498 10.66 -14.93 -16.04
C THR A 498 10.58 -13.48 -15.59
N GLY A 499 11.47 -13.04 -14.70
CA GLY A 499 11.36 -11.77 -13.98
C GLY A 499 10.24 -11.74 -12.93
N LEU A 500 9.57 -12.86 -12.66
CA LEU A 500 8.55 -12.98 -11.61
C LEU A 500 9.20 -13.33 -10.29
N VAL A 501 8.73 -12.69 -9.23
CA VAL A 501 9.08 -12.98 -7.83
C VAL A 501 8.25 -14.17 -7.33
N ALA A 502 8.88 -15.11 -6.62
CA ALA A 502 8.20 -16.22 -5.96
C ALA A 502 7.32 -15.75 -4.79
N THR A 503 6.19 -16.42 -4.55
CA THR A 503 5.28 -16.18 -3.41
C THR A 503 4.88 -14.71 -3.26
N HIS A 504 4.61 -14.03 -4.37
CA HIS A 504 4.45 -12.57 -4.42
C HIS A 504 3.12 -12.16 -5.04
N ALA A 505 2.53 -11.07 -4.53
CA ALA A 505 1.27 -10.53 -5.00
C ALA A 505 1.46 -9.38 -6.00
N TYR A 506 0.69 -9.43 -7.09
CA TYR A 506 0.66 -8.43 -8.15
C TYR A 506 -0.73 -7.82 -8.27
N ALA A 507 -0.78 -6.50 -8.44
CA ALA A 507 -2.03 -5.81 -8.72
C ALA A 507 -2.46 -6.04 -10.17
N VAL A 508 -3.69 -6.51 -10.41
CA VAL A 508 -4.25 -6.60 -11.77
C VAL A 508 -4.82 -5.24 -12.15
N LEU A 509 -4.13 -4.56 -13.05
CA LEU A 509 -4.51 -3.23 -13.50
C LEU A 509 -5.49 -3.26 -14.68
N ASP A 510 -5.35 -4.22 -15.60
CA ASP A 510 -6.26 -4.33 -16.74
C ASP A 510 -6.35 -5.76 -17.26
N VAL A 511 -7.48 -6.08 -17.89
CA VAL A 511 -7.70 -7.35 -18.59
C VAL A 511 -8.28 -7.02 -19.96
N ARG A 512 -7.70 -7.58 -21.03
CA ARG A 512 -8.06 -7.25 -22.41
C ARG A 512 -8.15 -8.50 -23.27
N ARG A 513 -9.11 -8.48 -24.20
CA ARG A 513 -9.19 -9.41 -25.32
C ARG A 513 -9.03 -8.64 -26.62
N GLU A 514 -7.86 -8.74 -27.24
CA GLU A 514 -7.54 -8.00 -28.47
C GLU A 514 -6.95 -8.96 -29.50
N GLN A 515 -7.45 -8.92 -30.74
CA GLN A 515 -6.94 -9.77 -31.83
C GLN A 515 -6.92 -11.29 -31.50
N GLY A 516 -7.87 -11.76 -30.69
CA GLY A 516 -7.93 -13.15 -30.22
C GLY A 516 -6.98 -13.47 -29.06
N LEU A 517 -6.12 -12.53 -28.66
CA LEU A 517 -5.21 -12.65 -27.52
C LEU A 517 -5.92 -12.29 -26.21
N ARG A 518 -5.52 -12.97 -25.13
CA ARG A 518 -6.00 -12.75 -23.76
C ARG A 518 -4.85 -12.21 -22.94
N LEU A 519 -4.94 -10.94 -22.55
CA LEU A 519 -3.83 -10.19 -21.97
C LEU A 519 -4.21 -9.57 -20.63
N PHE A 520 -3.26 -9.54 -19.71
CA PHE A 520 -3.37 -8.90 -18.41
C PHE A 520 -2.28 -7.84 -18.26
N LYS A 521 -2.65 -6.69 -17.71
CA LYS A 521 -1.70 -5.67 -17.27
C LYS A 521 -1.53 -5.80 -15.76
N LEU A 522 -0.34 -6.15 -15.31
CA LEU A 522 -0.02 -6.33 -13.89
C LEU A 522 0.91 -5.21 -13.41
N LYS A 523 0.91 -4.96 -12.11
CA LYS A 523 1.91 -4.14 -11.42
C LYS A 523 2.55 -4.93 -10.28
N ASN A 524 3.87 -5.02 -10.30
CA ASN A 524 4.68 -5.40 -9.15
C ASN A 524 4.69 -4.24 -8.12
N PRO A 525 4.24 -4.45 -6.87
CA PRO A 525 4.26 -3.43 -5.81
C PRO A 525 5.65 -2.83 -5.53
N TRP A 526 6.73 -3.57 -5.81
CA TRP A 526 8.11 -3.08 -5.69
C TRP A 526 8.45 -1.99 -6.72
N SER A 527 7.58 -1.79 -7.72
CA SER A 527 7.76 -0.84 -8.82
C SER A 527 9.04 -1.06 -9.63
N HIS A 528 9.54 -2.29 -9.65
CA HIS A 528 10.58 -2.81 -10.53
C HIS A 528 10.38 -4.33 -10.70
N LEU A 529 11.25 -5.01 -11.44
CA LEU A 529 11.16 -6.44 -11.80
C LEU A 529 9.87 -6.76 -12.57
N ARG A 530 9.93 -6.52 -13.87
CA ARG A 530 8.88 -6.90 -14.82
C ARG A 530 9.04 -8.32 -15.33
N TRP A 531 7.92 -8.85 -15.81
CA TRP A 531 7.86 -10.02 -16.67
C TRP A 531 8.79 -9.87 -17.88
N ARG A 532 9.56 -10.93 -18.17
CA ARG A 532 10.57 -10.99 -19.25
C ARG A 532 10.17 -11.87 -20.43
N GLY A 533 8.98 -12.48 -20.40
CA GLY A 533 8.50 -13.36 -21.47
C GLY A 533 7.65 -12.63 -22.53
N ASN A 534 6.67 -13.34 -23.09
CA ASN A 534 5.82 -12.82 -24.16
C ASN A 534 5.09 -11.54 -23.73
N TYR A 535 5.05 -10.54 -24.62
CA TYR A 535 4.47 -9.22 -24.35
C TYR A 535 5.18 -8.42 -23.23
N SER A 536 6.40 -8.79 -22.85
CA SER A 536 7.29 -7.92 -22.09
C SER A 536 7.77 -6.74 -22.94
N GLU A 537 8.37 -5.72 -22.34
CA GLU A 537 9.00 -4.61 -23.05
C GLU A 537 10.20 -5.04 -23.92
N LEU A 538 10.78 -6.21 -23.63
CA LEU A 538 11.91 -6.77 -24.37
C LEU A 538 11.49 -7.68 -25.53
N ASP A 539 10.20 -8.04 -25.62
CA ASP A 539 9.68 -8.93 -26.65
C ASP A 539 9.57 -8.22 -28.00
N LYS A 540 10.40 -8.63 -28.96
CA LYS A 540 10.38 -8.07 -30.33
C LYS A 540 9.48 -8.83 -31.29
N HIS A 541 8.93 -9.97 -30.88
CA HIS A 541 8.24 -10.91 -31.76
C HIS A 541 6.72 -10.76 -31.70
N HIS A 542 6.14 -10.68 -30.49
CA HIS A 542 4.68 -10.67 -30.35
C HIS A 542 4.07 -9.26 -30.40
N TRP A 543 4.85 -8.21 -30.11
CA TRP A 543 4.37 -6.84 -30.22
C TRP A 543 4.19 -6.41 -31.68
N THR A 544 2.94 -6.17 -32.07
CA THR A 544 2.63 -5.53 -33.36
C THR A 544 2.31 -4.03 -33.15
N PRO A 545 2.57 -3.15 -34.13
CA PRO A 545 2.20 -1.73 -34.04
C PRO A 545 0.71 -1.50 -33.78
N GLN A 546 -0.15 -2.41 -34.26
CA GLN A 546 -1.58 -2.36 -34.00
C GLN A 546 -1.90 -2.70 -32.54
N LEU A 547 -1.32 -3.76 -31.99
CA LEU A 547 -1.53 -4.17 -30.61
C LEU A 547 -1.01 -3.12 -29.62
N GLN A 548 0.16 -2.53 -29.90
CA GLN A 548 0.71 -1.41 -29.13
C GLN A 548 -0.26 -0.22 -29.05
N ARG A 549 -0.89 0.14 -30.18
CA ARG A 549 -1.93 1.20 -30.22
C ARG A 549 -3.18 0.82 -29.44
N LEU A 550 -3.67 -0.40 -29.58
CA LEU A 550 -4.89 -0.87 -28.89
C LEU A 550 -4.71 -0.90 -27.37
N LEU A 551 -3.54 -1.30 -26.88
CA LEU A 551 -3.24 -1.40 -25.45
C LEU A 551 -2.64 -0.11 -24.87
N ASN A 552 -2.44 0.92 -25.71
CA ASN A 552 -1.74 2.15 -25.37
C ASN A 552 -0.41 1.87 -24.62
N PHE A 553 0.42 1.03 -25.23
CA PHE A 553 1.69 0.57 -24.65
C PHE A 553 2.82 0.70 -25.67
N ASP A 554 3.88 1.41 -25.27
CA ASP A 554 5.12 1.51 -26.02
C ASP A 554 6.24 0.75 -25.30
N PRO A 555 6.69 -0.41 -25.84
CA PRO A 555 7.79 -1.18 -25.28
C PRO A 555 9.09 -0.37 -25.15
N ASN A 556 9.39 0.55 -26.08
CA ASN A 556 10.64 1.30 -26.05
C ASN A 556 10.66 2.29 -24.89
N SER A 557 9.58 3.05 -24.69
CA SER A 557 9.43 3.90 -23.52
C SER A 557 9.42 3.09 -22.22
N ALA A 558 8.81 1.91 -22.21
CA ALA A 558 8.79 1.04 -21.03
C ALA A 558 10.21 0.56 -20.67
N ALA A 559 11.04 0.20 -21.65
CA ALA A 559 12.42 -0.23 -21.42
C ALA A 559 13.34 0.85 -20.83
N MET A 560 13.00 2.14 -20.97
CA MET A 560 13.79 3.24 -20.41
C MET A 560 13.62 3.43 -18.90
N PHE A 561 12.45 3.06 -18.36
CA PHE A 561 12.13 3.26 -16.95
C PHE A 561 11.29 2.11 -16.41
N ASP A 562 11.86 1.33 -15.51
CA ASP A 562 11.13 0.28 -14.81
C ASP A 562 10.24 0.87 -13.70
N ASN A 563 8.95 0.63 -13.81
CA ASN A 563 7.93 1.00 -12.83
C ASN A 563 7.14 -0.21 -12.31
N GLY A 564 7.61 -1.42 -12.63
CA GLY A 564 7.00 -2.70 -12.26
C GLY A 564 5.72 -3.03 -13.01
N VAL A 565 5.30 -2.23 -13.99
CA VAL A 565 4.06 -2.45 -14.76
C VAL A 565 4.39 -3.15 -16.07
N PHE A 566 3.70 -4.24 -16.37
CA PHE A 566 3.93 -5.03 -17.58
C PHE A 566 2.64 -5.68 -18.11
N TRP A 567 2.65 -6.05 -19.38
CA TRP A 567 1.65 -6.93 -19.98
C TRP A 567 2.14 -8.38 -19.96
N ILE A 568 1.23 -9.32 -19.81
CA ILE A 568 1.48 -10.77 -19.84
C ILE A 568 0.28 -11.48 -20.46
N ASP A 569 0.53 -12.57 -21.19
CA ASP A 569 -0.54 -13.39 -21.73
C ASP A 569 -1.18 -14.31 -20.68
N TYR A 570 -2.44 -14.65 -20.88
CA TYR A 570 -3.19 -15.46 -19.92
C TYR A 570 -2.62 -16.86 -19.76
N ASP A 571 -2.04 -17.46 -20.80
CA ASP A 571 -1.48 -18.81 -20.72
C ASP A 571 -0.22 -18.82 -19.84
N SER A 572 0.60 -17.75 -19.91
CA SER A 572 1.70 -17.51 -18.96
C SER A 572 1.20 -17.32 -17.53
N ILE A 573 0.09 -16.60 -17.31
CA ILE A 573 -0.51 -16.51 -15.98
C ILE A 573 -0.92 -17.89 -15.45
N LEU A 574 -1.63 -18.67 -16.27
CA LEU A 574 -2.09 -20.02 -15.91
C LEU A 574 -0.95 -21.00 -15.60
N LYS A 575 0.27 -20.67 -16.02
CA LYS A 575 1.48 -21.46 -15.79
C LYS A 575 2.26 -21.03 -14.55
N PHE A 576 2.38 -19.73 -14.29
CA PHE A 576 3.29 -19.20 -13.26
C PHE A 576 2.58 -18.66 -12.01
N PHE A 577 1.26 -18.49 -12.06
CA PHE A 577 0.46 -17.98 -10.94
C PHE A 577 -0.41 -19.08 -10.36
N ASP A 578 -0.54 -19.09 -9.04
CA ASP A 578 -1.30 -20.11 -8.30
C ASP A 578 -2.74 -19.69 -8.07
N VAL A 579 -3.00 -18.37 -8.05
CA VAL A 579 -4.27 -17.85 -7.53
C VAL A 579 -4.57 -16.45 -8.02
N PHE A 580 -5.85 -16.21 -8.29
CA PHE A 580 -6.46 -14.89 -8.29
C PHE A 580 -7.20 -14.66 -6.97
N TYR A 581 -6.96 -13.50 -6.35
CA TYR A 581 -7.73 -13.01 -5.21
C TYR A 581 -8.72 -11.97 -5.71
N LEU A 582 -10.00 -12.22 -5.48
CA LEU A 582 -11.09 -11.37 -5.93
C LEU A 582 -11.81 -10.81 -4.71
N ASN A 583 -12.04 -9.52 -4.68
CA ASN A 583 -12.98 -8.92 -3.73
C ASN A 583 -14.15 -8.33 -4.49
N TRP A 584 -15.35 -8.81 -4.22
CA TRP A 584 -16.59 -8.42 -4.91
C TRP A 584 -17.25 -7.22 -4.25
N ASN A 585 -17.69 -6.30 -5.08
CA ASN A 585 -18.47 -5.17 -4.66
C ASN A 585 -19.77 -5.65 -3.98
N PRO A 586 -20.00 -5.36 -2.68
CA PRO A 586 -21.21 -5.79 -1.99
C PRO A 586 -22.49 -5.27 -2.65
N LYS A 587 -22.42 -4.18 -3.42
CA LYS A 587 -23.55 -3.62 -4.17
C LYS A 587 -24.10 -4.53 -5.27
N LEU A 588 -23.42 -5.62 -5.59
CA LEU A 588 -23.95 -6.66 -6.49
C LEU A 588 -25.15 -7.40 -5.88
N PHE A 589 -25.30 -7.35 -4.56
CA PHE A 589 -26.39 -7.97 -3.84
C PHE A 589 -27.43 -6.92 -3.44
N ASN A 590 -28.68 -7.34 -3.33
CA ASN A 590 -29.78 -6.48 -2.89
C ASN A 590 -30.01 -6.52 -1.38
N TYR A 591 -29.64 -7.63 -0.75
CA TYR A 591 -29.91 -7.92 0.65
C TYR A 591 -28.61 -8.33 1.35
N THR A 592 -28.49 -7.97 2.63
CA THR A 592 -27.38 -8.41 3.48
C THR A 592 -27.87 -8.69 4.89
N PHE A 593 -27.26 -9.69 5.53
CA PHE A 593 -27.44 -10.01 6.93
C PHE A 593 -26.08 -10.36 7.54
N CYS A 594 -25.82 -9.89 8.74
CA CYS A 594 -24.59 -10.15 9.47
C CYS A 594 -24.95 -10.47 10.93
N LEU A 595 -24.21 -11.36 11.57
CA LEU A 595 -24.39 -11.71 12.98
C LEU A 595 -23.03 -11.97 13.61
N HIS A 596 -22.87 -11.62 14.88
CA HIS A 596 -21.67 -11.93 15.66
C HIS A 596 -22.00 -12.83 16.84
N GLN A 597 -21.44 -14.04 16.84
CA GLN A 597 -21.69 -15.03 17.88
C GLN A 597 -20.39 -15.66 18.35
N SER A 598 -20.45 -16.27 19.53
CA SER A 598 -19.37 -17.08 20.07
C SER A 598 -19.94 -18.38 20.61
N TRP A 599 -19.32 -19.51 20.28
CA TRP A 599 -19.64 -20.80 20.89
C TRP A 599 -18.38 -21.40 21.51
N LYS A 600 -18.54 -22.24 22.53
CA LYS A 600 -17.41 -22.87 23.22
C LYS A 600 -16.88 -24.04 22.40
N THR A 601 -15.56 -24.19 22.32
CA THR A 601 -14.89 -25.32 21.65
C THR A 601 -15.27 -26.71 22.21
N GLY A 602 -15.82 -26.78 23.42
CA GLY A 602 -16.34 -28.01 24.03
C GLY A 602 -17.80 -28.35 23.71
N LEU A 603 -18.52 -27.47 22.99
CA LEU A 603 -19.91 -27.65 22.55
C LEU A 603 -19.90 -27.72 21.02
N GLY A 604 -19.78 -28.93 20.48
CA GLY A 604 -19.62 -29.19 19.04
C GLY A 604 -18.33 -29.96 18.76
N PRO A 605 -18.31 -30.90 17.79
CA PRO A 605 -17.18 -31.80 17.65
C PRO A 605 -16.00 -31.14 16.93
N ILE A 606 -14.78 -31.43 17.36
CA ILE A 606 -13.51 -31.08 16.66
C ILE A 606 -13.44 -31.76 15.26
N LYS A 607 -14.28 -32.78 15.03
CA LYS A 607 -14.41 -33.52 13.77
C LYS A 607 -15.89 -33.79 13.46
N ASP A 608 -16.34 -33.51 12.25
CA ASP A 608 -17.73 -33.61 11.75
C ASP A 608 -18.40 -35.01 11.83
N ALA A 609 -17.74 -36.02 12.39
CA ALA A 609 -18.12 -37.41 12.22
C ALA A 609 -19.37 -37.85 13.03
N TYR A 610 -19.76 -37.15 14.11
CA TYR A 610 -20.80 -37.69 15.01
C TYR A 610 -21.84 -36.71 15.59
N ASN A 611 -21.57 -35.39 15.74
CA ASN A 611 -22.45 -34.47 16.50
C ASN A 611 -22.73 -33.10 15.82
N ILE A 612 -23.05 -33.07 14.53
CA ILE A 612 -23.31 -31.81 13.78
C ILE A 612 -24.46 -30.97 14.38
N GLY A 613 -25.42 -31.61 15.06
CA GLY A 613 -26.61 -30.95 15.62
C GLY A 613 -26.32 -29.92 16.73
N GLU A 614 -25.19 -30.05 17.42
CA GLU A 614 -24.79 -29.15 18.51
C GLU A 614 -24.07 -27.89 18.03
N ASN A 615 -23.74 -27.79 16.74
CA ASN A 615 -23.20 -26.57 16.15
C ASN A 615 -24.30 -25.50 16.00
N PRO A 616 -23.94 -24.20 15.97
CA PRO A 616 -24.89 -23.14 15.64
C PRO A 616 -25.62 -23.42 14.31
N GLN A 617 -26.95 -23.40 14.35
CA GLN A 617 -27.81 -23.64 13.19
C GLN A 617 -28.48 -22.34 12.74
N PHE A 618 -28.51 -22.13 11.42
CA PHE A 618 -29.11 -20.96 10.81
C PHE A 618 -30.10 -21.40 9.73
N PHE A 619 -31.14 -20.60 9.54
CA PHE A 619 -32.14 -20.81 8.50
C PHE A 619 -32.12 -19.63 7.53
N LEU A 620 -32.00 -19.94 6.23
CA LEU A 620 -32.09 -18.97 5.15
C LEU A 620 -33.41 -19.20 4.40
N GLN A 621 -34.29 -18.21 4.46
CA GLN A 621 -35.53 -18.19 3.69
C GLN A 621 -35.35 -17.35 2.42
N VAL A 622 -35.74 -17.90 1.27
CA VAL A 622 -35.73 -17.21 -0.01
C VAL A 622 -37.16 -17.16 -0.52
N ASP A 623 -37.83 -16.02 -0.30
CA ASP A 623 -39.27 -15.85 -0.57
C ASP A 623 -39.63 -15.55 -2.03
N GLN A 624 -38.65 -15.15 -2.85
CA GLN A 624 -38.89 -14.84 -4.25
C GLN A 624 -38.73 -16.08 -5.12
N GLU A 625 -39.70 -16.32 -6.01
CA GLU A 625 -39.57 -17.29 -7.08
C GLU A 625 -38.48 -16.84 -8.06
N GLY A 626 -37.41 -17.62 -8.20
CA GLY A 626 -36.31 -17.33 -9.12
C GLY A 626 -35.01 -18.00 -8.73
N SER A 627 -33.98 -17.81 -9.57
CA SER A 627 -32.60 -18.17 -9.26
C SER A 627 -31.81 -16.90 -8.90
N GLY A 628 -30.97 -17.00 -7.88
CA GLY A 628 -30.13 -15.90 -7.41
C GLY A 628 -28.86 -16.42 -6.74
N ALA A 629 -27.86 -15.55 -6.62
CA ALA A 629 -26.62 -15.87 -5.92
C ALA A 629 -26.78 -15.58 -4.43
N VAL A 630 -26.40 -16.55 -3.59
CA VAL A 630 -26.29 -16.39 -2.13
C VAL A 630 -24.81 -16.48 -1.79
N TRP A 631 -24.31 -15.51 -1.02
CA TRP A 631 -22.96 -15.53 -0.49
C TRP A 631 -23.00 -15.72 1.02
N ILE A 632 -22.27 -16.72 1.53
CA ILE A 632 -22.10 -16.95 2.97
C ILE A 632 -20.63 -16.66 3.28
N LEU A 633 -20.36 -15.54 3.95
CA LEU A 633 -19.03 -15.16 4.39
C LEU A 633 -18.88 -15.51 5.87
N LEU A 634 -17.98 -16.45 6.17
CA LEU A 634 -17.59 -16.78 7.53
C LEU A 634 -16.35 -15.97 7.91
N THR A 635 -16.39 -15.32 9.07
CA THR A 635 -15.25 -14.56 9.59
C THR A 635 -15.01 -14.97 11.03
N ARG A 636 -13.83 -15.54 11.30
CA ARG A 636 -13.35 -15.75 12.66
C ARG A 636 -12.84 -14.42 13.21
N HIS A 637 -13.25 -14.06 14.43
CA HIS A 637 -12.70 -12.88 15.07
C HIS A 637 -11.30 -13.20 15.59
N ILE A 638 -10.30 -12.47 15.12
CA ILE A 638 -8.91 -12.67 15.51
C ILE A 638 -8.53 -11.62 16.56
N THR A 639 -7.90 -12.05 17.65
CA THR A 639 -7.51 -11.18 18.79
C THR A 639 -6.03 -11.23 19.12
N GLN A 640 -5.28 -12.17 18.54
CA GLN A 640 -3.84 -12.36 18.76
C GLN A 640 -3.10 -12.47 17.43
N ILE A 641 -1.85 -12.02 17.39
CA ILE A 641 -1.02 -12.03 16.18
C ILE A 641 -0.66 -13.45 15.76
N GLU A 642 -0.44 -14.37 16.71
CA GLU A 642 -0.08 -15.77 16.45
C GLU A 642 -1.15 -16.48 15.62
N ASP A 643 -2.42 -16.11 15.80
CA ASP A 643 -3.52 -16.64 15.02
C ASP A 643 -3.44 -16.24 13.54
N PHE A 644 -2.92 -15.04 13.24
CA PHE A 644 -2.63 -14.63 11.85
C PHE A 644 -1.42 -15.39 11.28
N LYS A 645 -0.40 -15.65 12.11
CA LYS A 645 0.85 -16.29 11.65
C LYS A 645 0.69 -17.79 11.39
N GLU A 646 0.00 -18.50 12.28
CA GLU A 646 -0.03 -19.97 12.29
C GLU A 646 -1.38 -20.55 11.85
N ASN A 647 -2.43 -19.72 11.74
CA ASN A 647 -3.79 -20.10 11.35
C ASN A 647 -4.26 -21.43 11.99
N ARG A 648 -4.30 -21.44 13.32
CA ARG A 648 -4.48 -22.65 14.15
C ARG A 648 -5.88 -23.27 14.08
N GLU A 649 -6.89 -22.52 13.65
CA GLU A 649 -8.30 -22.92 13.70
C GLU A 649 -9.02 -22.61 12.39
N TYR A 650 -9.84 -23.57 11.94
CA TYR A 650 -10.64 -23.46 10.72
C TYR A 650 -12.12 -23.44 11.08
N ILE A 651 -12.88 -22.62 10.36
CA ILE A 651 -14.34 -22.58 10.44
C ILE A 651 -14.92 -22.92 9.08
N THR A 652 -16.06 -23.62 9.08
CA THR A 652 -16.77 -23.96 7.86
C THR A 652 -18.28 -23.99 8.08
N VAL A 653 -19.03 -24.07 6.99
CA VAL A 653 -20.50 -24.14 7.00
C VAL A 653 -20.95 -25.27 6.10
N LEU A 654 -21.96 -26.01 6.57
CA LEU A 654 -22.65 -27.03 5.82
C LEU A 654 -24.06 -26.52 5.48
N VAL A 655 -24.45 -26.60 4.21
CA VAL A 655 -25.77 -26.12 3.78
C VAL A 655 -26.62 -27.30 3.35
N TYR A 656 -27.82 -27.39 3.91
CA TYR A 656 -28.82 -28.41 3.61
C TYR A 656 -30.10 -27.75 3.10
N ARG A 657 -30.78 -28.39 2.14
CA ARG A 657 -32.18 -28.08 1.82
C ARG A 657 -33.08 -28.57 2.96
N ASN A 658 -34.28 -28.00 3.04
CA ASN A 658 -35.27 -28.34 4.07
C ASN A 658 -35.63 -29.84 4.13
N ASN A 659 -35.42 -30.58 3.04
CA ASN A 659 -35.61 -32.03 3.00
C ASN A 659 -34.37 -32.83 3.47
N GLY A 660 -33.40 -32.18 4.12
CA GLY A 660 -32.15 -32.79 4.58
C GLY A 660 -31.12 -33.05 3.48
N LYS A 661 -31.43 -32.74 2.21
CA LYS A 661 -30.46 -32.93 1.12
C LYS A 661 -29.34 -31.91 1.23
N ARG A 662 -28.10 -32.37 1.39
CA ARG A 662 -26.91 -31.53 1.38
C ARG A 662 -26.76 -30.81 0.04
N VAL A 663 -26.54 -29.49 0.11
CA VAL A 663 -26.38 -28.57 -1.03
C VAL A 663 -24.94 -28.11 -1.17
N PHE A 664 -24.29 -27.87 -0.05
CA PHE A 664 -22.90 -27.43 0.00
C PHE A 664 -22.16 -28.23 1.07
N TYR A 665 -21.00 -28.74 0.69
CA TYR A 665 -20.00 -29.31 1.57
C TYR A 665 -18.65 -28.73 1.11
N PRO A 666 -17.90 -28.09 2.01
CA PRO A 666 -16.68 -27.35 1.71
C PRO A 666 -15.56 -28.23 1.12
#